data_AF-A0A839ZYP7-F1
#
_entry.id   AF-A0A839ZYP7-F1
#
_cell.length_a   1.000
_cell.length_b   1.000
_cell.length_c   1.000
_cell.angle_alpha   90.00
_cell.angle_beta   90.00
_cell.angle_gamma   90.00
#
_symmetry.space_group_name_H-M   'P 1'
#
loop_
_entity.id
_entity.type
_entity.pdbx_description
1 polymer ?
#
loop_
_entity_poly.entity_id
_entity_poly.type
_entity_poly.pdbx_seq_one_letter_code
_entity_poly.pdbx_strand_id
1 'polypeptide(L)'
;MSTPSFSSADGYIGENFFTIHFDTALDAASPPPAGAFDVQINGSGISVTSVAIDSAAKTVTLGWSGSLLPGDIVDVIYTDPTGGNDAFAIQGLDGADAASFSDSFVVAITRPGPAAPSAPDLTSASDSGASNTDNITKIATPTLTGTAGAGNTVKLYDTDGTTLLGTATANGAGAWSITLPALSQGAHTLRAAQTDGSNQTSPLSAGLTITIDTTAPSTPSTPDLASASDSGVSNSDNVTNVTTPTLSGTAEAGSTVTLYDTDGTTMLGTTTAAGGTWSITSSTLSAGSHTLTAKATDTAGNVSAASAALAITVDTAAPTGLGLSATSISTSAATAGSTLATLSATDASSVTYSLATGNGSNDADNGSFSISGASLRAGGAALSAGTYHIYLAATDAAGNVSYQASTMTVANAPAVSSIVRAGGASTTAPAAASSVNYTVTFNEAVTGVDGSDFTLTATGTASGSIASVSGSGATYTVTVNSLSGDGTLRLDLNSSGTGILNGASLSVAGGYTSGQPYTLDHTAPATPSTPDLASASDSGASNTDNITNVTTPTLTGTAEAGSAVSLYDTDGTTVLGTTTAAGGTWSITSSTLSAGSHTLTAKATDTAGNVSAASNGLAITVDTAAPTGLGLSATSISTSAATAGSTLATLSATDASSVTYSLATGNGSNDADNGSFSISGASLRAGGAALSAGTYHIYLAATDAAGNVSYQASTITVANAPVVTVDDPPPSVVITTVDGGTIVTGNADNNLILASGGSDTVSAGGGADTVMGGVHGDLLHGNAGPDSLASGAGDDLVYGGQGNDILQGNTGGDLLFGDLGDDVVVGGQGDDTIQGGQGDDYISGDLGDDVARGGQGNDILFGRDGNDTLFGDLGSDTLTGGAGADIFYGFGAAGIDLITDFSLAEGDRIMLESGTRYTVSQAGSDVHIDMTGGGRLILAGVELGSLTGDWIIV
;
A
#
# COMPACT_ATOMS: atom_id res chain seq x y z
N MET A 1 37.52 -1.13 147.38
CA MET A 1 37.42 -1.41 145.93
C MET A 1 37.62 -2.89 145.60
N SER A 2 37.18 -3.36 144.42
CA SER A 2 37.53 -4.67 143.84
C SER A 2 39.04 -4.79 143.59
N THR A 3 39.56 -6.01 143.47
CA THR A 3 40.94 -6.23 143.00
C THR A 3 41.10 -5.68 141.57
N PRO A 4 42.13 -4.85 141.28
CA PRO A 4 42.36 -4.33 139.95
C PRO A 4 42.68 -5.45 138.95
N SER A 5 42.44 -5.19 137.67
CA SER A 5 42.86 -6.05 136.57
C SER A 5 44.13 -5.49 135.93
N PHE A 6 45.07 -6.37 135.59
CA PHE A 6 46.35 -5.99 135.02
C PHE A 6 46.34 -6.19 133.50
N SER A 7 46.85 -5.21 132.77
CA SER A 7 47.07 -5.33 131.32
C SER A 7 48.37 -6.09 131.10
N SER A 8 48.29 -7.30 130.53
CA SER A 8 49.47 -8.07 130.12
C SER A 8 50.11 -7.54 128.81
N ALA A 9 49.70 -6.37 128.31
CA ALA A 9 50.06 -5.89 126.98
C ALA A 9 51.38 -5.08 126.92
N ASP A 10 51.92 -4.60 128.05
CA ASP A 10 52.92 -3.52 128.02
C ASP A 10 54.29 -3.97 128.58
N GLY A 11 54.80 -5.11 128.13
CA GLY A 11 56.12 -5.64 128.51
C GLY A 11 57.10 -5.73 127.33
N TYR A 12 57.48 -4.62 126.72
CA TYR A 12 58.51 -4.59 125.68
C TYR A 12 59.78 -3.89 126.18
N ILE A 13 60.96 -4.30 125.72
CA ILE A 13 62.29 -3.78 126.18
C ILE A 13 62.41 -2.24 126.17
N GLY A 14 61.57 -1.55 125.38
CA GLY A 14 61.59 -0.09 125.24
C GLY A 14 60.75 0.71 126.25
N GLU A 15 59.95 0.08 127.11
CA GLU A 15 58.96 0.77 127.95
C GLU A 15 59.16 0.45 129.44
N ASN A 16 59.53 1.46 130.26
CA ASN A 16 59.78 1.34 131.70
C ASN A 16 58.57 1.76 132.54
N PHE A 17 57.36 1.38 132.11
CA PHE A 17 56.13 1.68 132.84
C PHE A 17 55.18 0.48 132.84
N PHE A 18 54.26 0.46 133.81
CA PHE A 18 53.22 -0.56 133.93
C PHE A 18 51.90 0.13 134.25
N THR A 19 50.82 -0.31 133.59
CA THR A 19 49.49 0.28 133.78
C THR A 19 48.56 -0.72 134.46
N ILE A 20 47.99 -0.29 135.59
CA ILE A 20 47.03 -1.03 136.39
C ILE A 20 45.65 -0.47 136.09
N HIS A 21 44.68 -1.32 135.79
CA HIS A 21 43.32 -0.92 135.49
C HIS A 21 42.37 -1.22 136.64
N PHE A 22 41.50 -0.26 136.92
CA PHE A 22 40.46 -0.33 137.94
C PHE A 22 39.09 -0.28 137.27
N ASP A 23 38.10 -0.86 137.94
CA ASP A 23 36.71 -0.90 137.48
C ASP A 23 35.94 0.40 137.82
N THR A 24 36.51 1.23 138.69
CA THR A 24 35.95 2.47 139.22
C THR A 24 36.89 3.65 138.99
N ALA A 25 36.32 4.86 138.95
CA ALA A 25 37.11 6.08 138.78
C ALA A 25 37.84 6.43 140.09
N LEU A 26 39.11 6.81 139.95
CA LEU A 26 40.03 7.00 141.06
C LEU A 26 40.15 8.48 141.46
N ASP A 27 40.44 8.78 142.73
CA ASP A 27 40.79 10.13 143.17
C ASP A 27 42.19 10.49 142.69
N ALA A 28 42.27 11.28 141.61
CA ALA A 28 43.52 11.77 141.08
C ALA A 28 44.09 12.97 141.85
N ALA A 29 43.33 13.59 142.76
CA ALA A 29 43.76 14.77 143.52
C ALA A 29 44.73 14.40 144.66
N SER A 30 44.65 13.16 145.15
CA SER A 30 45.47 12.65 146.27
C SER A 30 46.13 11.32 145.87
N PRO A 31 47.10 11.32 144.94
CA PRO A 31 47.75 10.08 144.54
C PRO A 31 48.52 9.47 145.72
N PRO A 32 48.53 8.13 145.85
CA PRO A 32 49.32 7.46 146.88
C PRO A 32 50.81 7.81 146.68
N PRO A 33 51.58 7.88 147.77
CA PRO A 33 53.01 8.13 147.66
C PRO A 33 53.68 6.98 146.89
N ALA A 34 54.73 7.28 146.12
CA ALA A 34 55.46 6.27 145.35
C ALA A 34 55.95 5.09 146.21
N GLY A 35 56.25 5.33 147.50
CA GLY A 35 56.63 4.30 148.45
C GLY A 35 55.51 3.31 148.85
N ALA A 36 54.27 3.54 148.42
CA ALA A 36 53.18 2.57 148.53
C ALA A 36 53.30 1.42 147.50
N PHE A 37 54.18 1.57 146.49
CA PHE A 37 54.48 0.56 145.49
C PHE A 37 55.90 0.04 145.65
N ASP A 38 56.04 -1.28 145.72
CA ASP A 38 57.31 -1.99 145.59
C ASP A 38 57.33 -2.67 144.22
N VAL A 39 58.22 -2.20 143.34
CA VAL A 39 58.41 -2.77 142.02
C VAL A 39 59.74 -3.50 142.01
N GLN A 40 59.72 -4.78 141.69
CA GLN A 40 60.89 -5.64 141.65
C GLN A 40 61.12 -6.14 140.22
N ILE A 41 62.36 -6.10 139.76
CA ILE A 41 62.77 -6.74 138.51
C ILE A 41 63.59 -7.96 138.89
N ASN A 42 63.12 -9.16 138.52
CA ASN A 42 63.71 -10.45 138.89
C ASN A 42 63.99 -10.57 140.40
N GLY A 43 63.08 -10.08 141.24
CA GLY A 43 63.22 -10.10 142.70
C GLY A 43 64.18 -9.05 143.30
N SER A 44 64.72 -8.13 142.50
CA SER A 44 65.49 -6.97 142.99
C SER A 44 64.62 -5.70 142.99
N GLY A 45 64.47 -5.05 144.14
CA GLY A 45 63.67 -3.83 144.29
C GLY A 45 64.24 -2.64 143.51
N ILE A 46 63.36 -1.92 142.80
CA ILE A 46 63.66 -0.77 141.97
C ILE A 46 62.81 0.43 142.42
N SER A 47 63.37 1.63 142.29
CA SER A 47 62.65 2.85 142.64
C SER A 47 61.56 3.18 141.62
N VAL A 48 60.33 3.34 142.10
CA VAL A 48 59.22 3.94 141.36
C VAL A 48 59.50 5.43 141.20
N THR A 49 59.61 5.90 139.97
CA THR A 49 59.95 7.28 139.60
C THR A 49 58.73 8.14 139.33
N SER A 50 57.60 7.54 138.96
CA SER A 50 56.33 8.24 138.78
C SER A 50 55.14 7.35 139.09
N VAL A 51 54.12 7.94 139.70
CA VAL A 51 52.78 7.37 139.82
C VAL A 51 51.83 8.39 139.20
N ALA A 52 51.12 7.98 138.16
CA ALA A 52 50.13 8.81 137.49
C ALA A 52 48.77 8.14 137.57
N ILE A 53 47.75 8.87 138.02
CA ILE A 53 46.36 8.41 138.05
C ILE A 53 45.60 9.09 136.92
N ASP A 54 44.99 8.31 136.04
CA ASP A 54 43.97 8.79 135.12
C ASP A 54 42.60 8.31 135.62
N SER A 55 41.87 9.23 136.24
CA SER A 55 40.54 8.96 136.79
C SER A 55 39.53 8.55 135.71
N ALA A 56 39.63 9.11 134.50
CA ALA A 56 38.70 8.85 133.41
C ALA A 56 38.97 7.50 132.75
N ALA A 57 40.25 7.17 132.55
CA ALA A 57 40.67 5.85 132.06
C ALA A 57 40.60 4.77 133.15
N LYS A 58 40.42 5.16 134.42
CA LYS A 58 40.42 4.30 135.60
C LYS A 58 41.73 3.55 135.76
N THR A 59 42.85 4.24 135.49
CA THR A 59 44.17 3.61 135.50
C THR A 59 45.12 4.27 136.46
N VAL A 60 46.06 3.45 136.95
CA VAL A 60 47.28 3.89 137.61
C VAL A 60 48.44 3.44 136.76
N THR A 61 49.24 4.39 136.27
CA THR A 61 50.47 4.11 135.54
C THR A 61 51.67 4.35 136.45
N LEU A 62 52.48 3.32 136.61
CA LEU A 62 53.73 3.34 137.36
C LEU A 62 54.88 3.46 136.38
N GLY A 63 55.79 4.41 136.60
CA GLY A 63 57.09 4.47 135.95
C GLY A 63 58.18 4.14 136.96
N TRP A 64 59.25 3.47 136.52
CA TRP A 64 60.40 3.13 137.38
C TRP A 64 61.74 3.38 136.71
N SER A 65 62.80 3.46 137.53
CA SER A 65 64.19 3.60 137.05
C SER A 65 64.87 2.24 136.96
N GLY A 66 64.80 1.57 135.82
CA GLY A 66 65.52 0.31 135.57
C GLY A 66 65.56 0.00 134.08
N SER A 67 66.58 -0.68 133.59
CA SER A 67 66.56 -1.19 132.20
C SER A 67 65.93 -2.56 132.21
N LEU A 68 64.95 -2.79 131.34
CA LEU A 68 64.39 -4.11 131.12
C LEU A 68 65.23 -4.88 130.08
N LEU A 69 65.39 -6.18 130.30
CA LEU A 69 65.94 -7.14 129.35
C LEU A 69 64.86 -8.17 128.97
N PRO A 70 64.95 -8.76 127.77
CA PRO A 70 63.99 -9.78 127.39
C PRO A 70 64.10 -11.00 128.30
N GLY A 71 62.95 -11.44 128.82
CA GLY A 71 62.81 -12.50 129.80
C GLY A 71 62.81 -12.04 131.26
N ASP A 72 63.03 -10.74 131.54
CA ASP A 72 62.86 -10.21 132.89
C ASP A 72 61.42 -10.38 133.37
N ILE A 73 61.26 -10.81 134.63
CA ILE A 73 60.00 -10.84 135.35
C ILE A 73 59.92 -9.56 136.19
N VAL A 74 58.90 -8.74 135.93
CA VAL A 74 58.62 -7.53 136.71
C VAL A 74 57.45 -7.81 137.63
N ASP A 75 57.69 -7.77 138.93
CA ASP A 75 56.69 -7.89 139.98
C ASP A 75 56.33 -6.51 140.49
N VAL A 76 55.05 -6.18 140.51
CA VAL A 76 54.51 -4.92 141.04
C VAL A 76 53.65 -5.24 142.24
N ILE A 77 54.01 -4.71 143.41
CA ILE A 77 53.32 -4.92 144.67
C ILE A 77 52.83 -3.57 145.19
N TYR A 78 51.55 -3.47 145.50
CA TYR A 78 50.95 -2.32 146.17
C TYR A 78 50.58 -2.67 147.61
N THR A 79 50.98 -1.83 148.58
CA THR A 79 50.61 -1.98 149.99
C THR A 79 50.00 -0.68 150.52
N ASP A 80 48.82 -0.79 151.15
CA ASP A 80 48.20 0.33 151.87
C ASP A 80 49.11 0.78 153.04
N PRO A 81 49.62 2.03 153.05
CA PRO A 81 50.61 2.49 154.03
C PRO A 81 50.07 2.67 155.46
N THR A 82 48.76 2.80 155.66
CA THR A 82 48.18 3.26 156.94
C THR A 82 47.11 2.31 157.51
N GLY A 83 46.60 1.37 156.71
CA GLY A 83 45.77 0.25 157.17
C GLY A 83 44.36 0.66 157.59
N GLY A 84 43.86 1.81 157.13
CA GLY A 84 42.53 2.33 157.37
C GLY A 84 42.18 3.42 156.37
N ASN A 85 40.88 3.64 156.14
CA ASN A 85 40.37 4.49 155.06
C ASN A 85 40.87 5.94 155.12
N ASP A 86 41.87 6.31 154.33
CA ASP A 86 42.50 7.64 154.37
C ASP A 86 43.04 8.13 153.01
N ALA A 87 43.44 9.42 152.97
CA ALA A 87 43.79 10.12 151.73
C ALA A 87 45.15 9.74 151.13
N PHE A 88 45.89 8.77 151.70
CA PHE A 88 47.21 8.36 151.23
C PHE A 88 47.21 6.98 150.54
N ALA A 89 46.05 6.31 150.45
CA ALA A 89 45.85 5.08 149.69
C ALA A 89 45.38 5.33 148.24
N ILE A 90 45.36 4.29 147.40
CA ILE A 90 44.64 4.36 146.12
C ILE A 90 43.14 4.38 146.47
N GLN A 91 42.55 5.57 146.37
CA GLN A 91 41.18 5.80 146.78
C GLN A 91 40.24 5.98 145.58
N GLY A 92 39.04 5.43 145.67
CA GLY A 92 37.98 5.64 144.70
C GLY A 92 37.31 6.98 144.96
N LEU A 93 36.66 7.59 143.97
CA LEU A 93 35.89 8.83 144.21
C LEU A 93 34.75 8.66 145.24
N ASP A 94 34.38 7.43 145.58
CA ASP A 94 33.43 7.08 146.64
C ASP A 94 34.06 7.07 148.05
N GLY A 95 35.36 7.31 148.14
CA GLY A 95 36.13 7.38 149.37
C GLY A 95 36.50 6.03 149.95
N ALA A 96 36.39 4.91 149.21
CA ALA A 96 36.84 3.60 149.67
C ALA A 96 38.24 3.26 149.15
N ASP A 97 39.12 2.74 150.00
CA ASP A 97 40.49 2.40 149.59
C ASP A 97 40.60 1.05 148.85
N ALA A 98 41.64 0.92 148.02
CA ALA A 98 42.04 -0.34 147.40
C ALA A 98 42.78 -1.22 148.42
N ALA A 99 42.44 -2.52 148.44
CA ALA A 99 43.22 -3.50 149.22
C ALA A 99 44.62 -3.68 148.61
N SER A 100 45.62 -4.05 149.41
CA SER A 100 46.96 -4.42 148.93
C SER A 100 46.89 -5.56 147.88
N PHE A 101 47.69 -5.48 146.82
CA PHE A 101 47.71 -6.45 145.71
C PHE A 101 49.12 -6.60 145.11
N SER A 102 49.33 -7.66 144.33
CA SER A 102 50.58 -7.86 143.56
C SER A 102 50.31 -8.55 142.23
N ASP A 103 51.11 -8.25 141.21
CA ASP A 103 51.09 -8.94 139.91
C ASP A 103 52.47 -8.99 139.23
N SER A 104 52.63 -9.90 138.27
CA SER A 104 53.90 -10.20 137.60
C SER A 104 53.74 -10.24 136.07
N PHE A 105 54.69 -9.68 135.31
CA PHE A 105 54.74 -9.87 133.85
C PHE A 105 56.16 -10.15 133.31
N VAL A 106 56.25 -10.73 132.11
CA VAL A 106 57.52 -11.08 131.44
C VAL A 106 57.79 -10.18 130.23
N VAL A 107 59.01 -9.67 130.09
CA VAL A 107 59.40 -8.73 129.02
C VAL A 107 59.76 -9.46 127.70
N ALA A 108 59.25 -8.98 126.55
CA ALA A 108 59.46 -9.54 125.20
C ALA A 108 60.30 -8.64 124.26
N ILE A 109 60.86 -9.25 123.19
CA ILE A 109 61.89 -8.63 122.32
C ILE A 109 61.34 -7.64 121.27
N THR A 110 60.24 -7.96 120.57
CA THR A 110 59.58 -7.07 119.58
C THR A 110 58.11 -7.45 119.35
N ARG A 111 57.30 -6.53 118.80
CA ARG A 111 55.89 -6.76 118.45
C ARG A 111 55.79 -7.58 117.14
N PRO A 112 54.87 -8.56 117.02
CA PRO A 112 54.62 -9.23 115.73
C PRO A 112 54.05 -8.24 114.68
N GLY A 113 54.37 -8.48 113.40
CA GLY A 113 53.82 -7.73 112.26
C GLY A 113 52.36 -8.08 111.95
N PRO A 114 51.68 -7.33 111.05
CA PRO A 114 50.31 -7.62 110.67
C PRO A 114 50.18 -8.97 109.94
N ALA A 115 49.02 -9.62 110.06
CA ALA A 115 48.70 -10.81 109.27
C ALA A 115 48.71 -10.50 107.76
N ALA A 116 48.78 -11.52 106.89
CA ALA A 116 48.65 -11.29 105.45
C ALA A 116 47.25 -10.68 105.12
N PRO A 117 47.14 -9.82 104.09
CA PRO A 117 45.85 -9.39 103.56
C PRO A 117 45.03 -10.58 103.03
N SER A 118 43.74 -10.35 102.74
CA SER A 118 42.97 -11.33 101.95
C SER A 118 43.61 -11.51 100.57
N ALA A 119 43.29 -12.63 99.91
CA ALA A 119 43.59 -12.76 98.49
C ALA A 119 43.01 -11.56 97.72
N PRO A 120 43.75 -11.01 96.73
CA PRO A 120 43.17 -10.10 95.76
C PRO A 120 41.97 -10.73 95.07
N ASP A 121 41.03 -9.91 94.62
CA ASP A 121 39.90 -10.30 93.79
C ASP A 121 39.77 -9.35 92.59
N LEU A 122 39.41 -9.89 91.42
CA LEU A 122 39.21 -9.11 90.21
C LEU A 122 37.83 -8.45 90.28
N THR A 123 37.78 -7.14 90.11
CA THR A 123 36.48 -6.45 90.10
C THR A 123 35.63 -6.94 88.94
N SER A 124 34.31 -7.06 89.14
CA SER A 124 33.37 -7.47 88.07
C SER A 124 33.38 -6.55 86.85
N ALA A 125 33.82 -5.29 86.99
CA ALA A 125 34.01 -4.36 85.88
C ALA A 125 35.33 -4.59 85.12
N SER A 126 36.30 -5.26 85.76
CA SER A 126 37.60 -5.63 85.17
C SER A 126 37.64 -7.06 84.66
N ASP A 127 36.69 -7.92 85.02
CA ASP A 127 36.52 -9.26 84.47
C ASP A 127 35.57 -9.20 83.26
N SER A 128 36.15 -9.04 82.07
CA SER A 128 35.41 -8.76 80.84
C SER A 128 35.04 -10.03 80.09
N GLY A 129 33.95 -10.00 79.36
CA GLY A 129 33.51 -11.14 78.56
C GLY A 129 32.07 -11.51 78.90
N ALA A 130 31.70 -12.76 78.67
CA ALA A 130 30.38 -13.26 79.01
C ALA A 130 30.23 -13.56 80.51
N SER A 131 31.34 -13.85 81.20
CA SER A 131 31.41 -14.04 82.64
C SER A 131 32.19 -12.90 83.27
N ASN A 132 31.83 -12.56 84.51
CA ASN A 132 32.51 -11.57 85.34
C ASN A 132 33.04 -12.19 86.65
N THR A 133 33.27 -13.51 86.61
CA THR A 133 33.80 -14.32 87.73
C THR A 133 34.80 -15.41 87.30
N ASP A 134 35.16 -15.49 86.02
CA ASP A 134 36.07 -16.49 85.46
C ASP A 134 37.53 -16.02 85.42
N ASN A 135 37.77 -14.74 85.78
CA ASN A 135 39.10 -14.13 85.85
C ASN A 135 39.85 -14.15 84.50
N ILE A 136 39.12 -14.07 83.39
CA ILE A 136 39.67 -14.02 82.03
C ILE A 136 39.22 -12.69 81.43
N THR A 137 40.16 -11.81 81.12
CA THR A 137 39.81 -10.44 80.74
C THR A 137 40.68 -9.88 79.61
N LYS A 138 40.08 -9.09 78.73
CA LYS A 138 40.77 -8.27 77.73
C LYS A 138 41.26 -6.94 78.27
N ILE A 139 40.91 -6.60 79.51
CA ILE A 139 41.31 -5.35 80.14
C ILE A 139 42.75 -5.53 80.64
N ALA A 140 43.73 -5.04 79.88
CA ALA A 140 45.15 -5.15 80.22
C ALA A 140 45.54 -4.40 81.50
N THR A 141 44.73 -3.43 81.96
CA THR A 141 44.92 -2.68 83.22
C THR A 141 43.78 -2.98 84.21
N PRO A 142 43.65 -4.23 84.70
CA PRO A 142 42.51 -4.60 85.52
C PRO A 142 42.59 -3.93 86.90
N THR A 143 41.43 -3.78 87.56
CA THR A 143 41.34 -3.29 88.93
C THR A 143 41.07 -4.44 89.88
N LEU A 144 41.90 -4.52 90.93
CA LEU A 144 41.91 -5.56 91.94
C LEU A 144 41.47 -4.96 93.27
N THR A 145 40.75 -5.75 94.05
CA THR A 145 40.25 -5.36 95.38
C THR A 145 40.59 -6.41 96.42
N GLY A 146 40.45 -6.05 97.69
CA GLY A 146 40.59 -7.00 98.80
C GLY A 146 40.47 -6.29 100.15
N THR A 147 40.86 -7.01 101.21
CA THR A 147 40.85 -6.48 102.58
C THR A 147 42.23 -6.63 103.23
N ALA A 148 42.56 -5.68 104.11
CA ALA A 148 43.77 -5.59 104.91
C ALA A 148 43.44 -4.89 106.24
N GLY A 149 44.42 -4.76 107.15
CA GLY A 149 44.24 -3.99 108.37
C GLY A 149 43.93 -2.52 108.05
N ALA A 150 42.94 -1.93 108.73
CA ALA A 150 42.51 -0.56 108.47
C ALA A 150 43.67 0.44 108.61
N GLY A 151 43.85 1.31 107.61
CA GLY A 151 44.96 2.28 107.55
C GLY A 151 46.31 1.71 107.11
N ASN A 152 46.45 0.39 106.92
CA ASN A 152 47.70 -0.21 106.47
C ASN A 152 47.93 0.05 104.97
N THR A 153 49.21 0.15 104.58
CA THR A 153 49.59 0.28 103.17
C THR A 153 49.68 -1.10 102.53
N VAL A 154 48.87 -1.34 101.49
CA VAL A 154 48.82 -2.57 100.70
C VAL A 154 49.69 -2.41 99.46
N LYS A 155 50.53 -3.41 99.18
CA LYS A 155 51.36 -3.54 97.98
C LYS A 155 50.93 -4.81 97.22
N LEU A 156 50.66 -4.67 95.94
CA LEU A 156 50.20 -5.76 95.07
C LEU A 156 51.33 -6.15 94.11
N TYR A 157 51.62 -7.44 94.04
CA TYR A 157 52.75 -8.02 93.31
C TYR A 157 52.26 -9.01 92.25
N ASP A 158 53.04 -9.17 91.18
CA ASP A 158 52.83 -10.20 90.16
C ASP A 158 53.29 -11.59 90.65
N THR A 159 53.27 -12.55 89.74
CA THR A 159 53.54 -13.99 89.85
C THR A 159 54.86 -14.31 90.53
N ASP A 160 55.88 -13.48 90.37
CA ASP A 160 57.20 -13.63 91.00
C ASP A 160 57.19 -13.31 92.51
N GLY A 161 56.12 -12.67 93.01
CA GLY A 161 56.01 -12.18 94.38
C GLY A 161 56.92 -10.99 94.70
N THR A 162 57.57 -10.39 93.70
CA THR A 162 58.56 -9.31 93.87
C THR A 162 58.33 -8.10 92.97
N THR A 163 57.77 -8.28 91.79
CA THR A 163 57.41 -7.20 90.86
C THR A 163 56.22 -6.44 91.41
N LEU A 164 56.46 -5.23 91.91
CA LEU A 164 55.41 -4.37 92.46
C LEU A 164 54.56 -3.80 91.32
N LEU A 165 53.28 -4.13 91.32
CA LEU A 165 52.31 -3.66 90.33
C LEU A 165 51.55 -2.42 90.82
N GLY A 166 51.38 -2.26 92.13
CA GLY A 166 50.72 -1.06 92.66
C GLY A 166 50.66 -1.02 94.18
N THR A 167 50.26 0.15 94.70
CA THR A 167 50.14 0.40 96.13
C THR A 167 48.85 1.17 96.44
N ALA A 168 48.18 0.84 97.53
CA ALA A 168 47.04 1.59 98.05
C ALA A 168 47.02 1.57 99.58
N THR A 169 46.32 2.49 100.21
CA THR A 169 46.04 2.43 101.66
C THR A 169 44.67 1.81 101.88
N ALA A 170 44.57 0.83 102.79
CA ALA A 170 43.29 0.25 103.19
C ALA A 170 42.47 1.29 103.97
N ASN A 171 41.19 1.44 103.63
CA ASN A 171 40.32 2.42 104.27
C ASN A 171 39.98 2.04 105.74
N GLY A 172 39.17 2.84 106.43
CA GLY A 172 38.78 2.60 107.82
C GLY A 172 38.01 1.29 108.09
N ALA A 173 37.49 0.65 107.03
CA ALA A 173 36.86 -0.67 107.08
C ALA A 173 37.79 -1.81 106.60
N GLY A 174 39.05 -1.49 106.28
CA GLY A 174 40.05 -2.45 105.80
C GLY A 174 40.01 -2.75 104.30
N ALA A 175 39.10 -2.16 103.52
CA ALA A 175 39.01 -2.42 102.08
C ALA A 175 40.05 -1.61 101.29
N TRP A 176 40.59 -2.20 100.22
CA TRP A 176 41.53 -1.56 99.30
C TRP A 176 41.17 -1.85 97.84
N SER A 177 41.62 -0.98 96.94
CA SER A 177 41.45 -1.10 95.49
C SER A 177 42.71 -0.60 94.78
N ILE A 178 43.23 -1.37 93.83
CA ILE A 178 44.41 -1.04 93.04
C ILE A 178 44.12 -1.32 91.57
N THR A 179 44.20 -0.30 90.72
CA THR A 179 44.25 -0.46 89.25
C THR A 179 45.68 -0.77 88.84
N LEU A 180 45.87 -1.86 88.10
CA LEU A 180 47.19 -2.32 87.69
C LEU A 180 47.74 -1.53 86.49
N PRO A 181 49.06 -1.45 86.33
CA PRO A 181 49.68 -1.14 85.04
C PRO A 181 49.30 -2.22 84.03
N ALA A 182 49.58 -1.93 82.75
CA ALA A 182 49.30 -2.87 81.67
C ALA A 182 50.08 -4.18 81.89
N LEU A 183 49.35 -5.27 82.04
CA LEU A 183 49.88 -6.61 82.13
C LEU A 183 50.01 -7.22 80.73
N SER A 184 50.99 -8.11 80.56
CA SER A 184 51.21 -8.84 79.31
C SER A 184 50.11 -9.88 79.06
N GLN A 185 49.98 -10.34 77.80
CA GLN A 185 49.14 -11.50 77.47
C GLN A 185 49.55 -12.72 78.30
N GLY A 186 48.56 -13.45 78.84
CA GLY A 186 48.75 -14.71 79.55
C GLY A 186 48.30 -14.67 81.01
N ALA A 187 48.65 -15.73 81.75
CA ALA A 187 48.25 -15.89 83.15
C ALA A 187 49.18 -15.12 84.10
N HIS A 188 48.58 -14.39 85.04
CA HIS A 188 49.25 -13.65 86.11
C HIS A 188 48.70 -14.10 87.47
N THR A 189 49.57 -14.45 88.42
CA THR A 189 49.19 -14.82 89.79
C THR A 189 49.50 -13.70 90.77
N LEU A 190 48.50 -12.89 91.08
CA LEU A 190 48.62 -11.66 91.83
C LEU A 190 48.54 -11.89 93.34
N ARG A 191 49.44 -11.25 94.11
CA ARG A 191 49.53 -11.41 95.58
C ARG A 191 49.70 -10.07 96.28
N ALA A 192 49.07 -9.89 97.43
CA ALA A 192 49.16 -8.66 98.21
C ALA A 192 49.97 -8.84 99.51
N ALA A 193 50.69 -7.82 99.94
CA ALA A 193 51.25 -7.69 101.30
C ALA A 193 50.81 -6.35 101.91
N GLN A 194 50.80 -6.26 103.25
CA GLN A 194 50.50 -5.01 103.95
C GLN A 194 51.62 -4.59 104.90
N THR A 195 51.78 -3.28 105.05
CA THR A 195 52.69 -2.66 106.03
C THR A 195 51.88 -1.85 107.05
N ASP A 196 52.09 -2.11 108.35
CA ASP A 196 51.41 -1.40 109.45
C ASP A 196 52.00 0.00 109.72
N GLY A 197 51.34 0.78 110.58
CA GLY A 197 51.81 2.12 110.99
C GLY A 197 53.15 2.13 111.76
N SER A 198 53.68 0.96 112.12
CA SER A 198 55.00 0.76 112.74
C SER A 198 56.03 0.21 111.74
N ASN A 199 55.71 0.26 110.45
CA ASN A 199 56.56 -0.13 109.32
C ASN A 199 56.93 -1.63 109.27
N GLN A 200 56.10 -2.50 109.88
CA GLN A 200 56.26 -3.95 109.78
C GLN A 200 55.45 -4.51 108.60
N THR A 201 56.04 -5.42 107.81
CA THR A 201 55.41 -5.99 106.61
C THR A 201 54.94 -7.43 106.85
N SER A 202 53.73 -7.74 106.39
CA SER A 202 53.14 -9.09 106.45
C SER A 202 53.78 -10.06 105.45
N PRO A 203 53.57 -11.38 105.60
CA PRO A 203 53.69 -12.33 104.48
C PRO A 203 52.76 -11.94 103.30
N LEU A 204 53.03 -12.48 102.11
CA LEU A 204 52.14 -12.37 100.95
C LEU A 204 50.83 -13.14 101.17
N SER A 205 49.73 -12.63 100.61
CA SER A 205 48.43 -13.31 100.57
C SER A 205 48.46 -14.60 99.72
N ALA A 206 47.36 -15.35 99.77
CA ALA A 206 47.05 -16.30 98.71
C ALA A 206 46.96 -15.57 97.36
N GLY A 207 47.31 -16.26 96.27
CA GLY A 207 47.37 -15.67 94.94
C GLY A 207 46.04 -15.75 94.20
N LEU A 208 45.70 -14.70 93.45
CA LEU A 208 44.62 -14.69 92.47
C LEU A 208 45.23 -14.90 91.08
N THR A 209 44.85 -15.97 90.39
CA THR A 209 45.22 -16.15 88.99
C THR A 209 44.20 -15.46 88.09
N ILE A 210 44.67 -14.50 87.30
CA ILE A 210 43.90 -13.87 86.22
C ILE A 210 44.58 -14.20 84.88
N THR A 211 43.81 -14.26 83.80
CA THR A 211 44.34 -14.38 82.44
C THR A 211 44.05 -13.09 81.69
N ILE A 212 45.10 -12.41 81.22
CA ILE A 212 44.99 -11.30 80.29
C ILE A 212 44.93 -11.87 78.89
N ASP A 213 43.78 -11.70 78.24
CA ASP A 213 43.58 -12.09 76.86
C ASP A 213 43.05 -10.94 76.01
N THR A 214 43.96 -10.33 75.25
CA THR A 214 43.71 -9.19 74.36
C THR A 214 43.67 -9.61 72.89
N THR A 215 43.76 -10.90 72.59
CA THR A 215 43.86 -11.42 71.22
C THR A 215 42.48 -11.79 70.71
N ALA A 216 42.00 -11.13 69.67
CA ALA A 216 40.73 -11.50 69.05
C ALA A 216 40.78 -12.91 68.43
N PRO A 217 39.67 -13.66 68.48
CA PRO A 217 39.60 -14.96 67.82
C PRO A 217 39.72 -14.82 66.29
N SER A 218 40.13 -15.90 65.64
CA SER A 218 40.21 -15.92 64.16
C SER A 218 38.85 -15.62 63.52
N THR A 219 38.86 -14.93 62.37
CA THR A 219 37.64 -14.62 61.60
C THR A 219 36.87 -15.91 61.26
N PRO A 220 35.56 -16.00 61.53
CA PRO A 220 34.74 -17.14 61.10
C PRO A 220 34.81 -17.39 59.59
N SER A 221 34.51 -18.61 59.15
CA SER A 221 34.28 -18.87 57.73
C SER A 221 33.10 -18.05 57.20
N THR A 222 33.02 -17.87 55.88
CA THR A 222 31.78 -17.41 55.24
C THR A 222 30.61 -18.30 55.72
N PRO A 223 29.48 -17.72 56.14
CA PRO A 223 28.26 -18.48 56.38
C PRO A 223 27.90 -19.31 55.14
N ASP A 224 27.30 -20.47 55.37
CA ASP A 224 26.75 -21.33 54.32
C ASP A 224 25.27 -21.61 54.61
N LEU A 225 24.43 -21.55 53.58
CA LEU A 225 23.01 -21.84 53.70
C LEU A 225 22.82 -23.35 53.72
N ALA A 226 22.18 -23.87 54.77
CA ALA A 226 21.94 -25.31 54.87
C ALA A 226 21.06 -25.77 53.69
N SER A 227 21.36 -26.91 53.09
CA SER A 227 20.62 -27.46 51.94
C SER A 227 19.13 -27.71 52.21
N ALA A 228 18.73 -27.90 53.48
CA ALA A 228 17.33 -28.00 53.87
C ALA A 228 16.62 -26.64 54.01
N SER A 229 17.38 -25.55 54.04
CA SER A 229 16.90 -24.17 54.05
C SER A 229 17.05 -23.49 52.69
N ASP A 230 17.79 -24.05 51.74
CA ASP A 230 17.84 -23.60 50.34
C ASP A 230 16.75 -24.35 49.54
N SER A 231 15.58 -23.73 49.44
CA SER A 231 14.37 -24.38 48.94
C SER A 231 14.22 -24.25 47.41
N GLY A 232 13.32 -25.04 46.84
CA GLY A 232 12.94 -24.90 45.43
C GLY A 232 13.71 -25.80 44.49
N VAL A 233 14.08 -25.26 43.33
CA VAL A 233 14.60 -26.05 42.19
C VAL A 233 16.03 -26.54 42.44
N SER A 234 16.80 -25.77 43.20
CA SER A 234 18.16 -26.09 43.62
C SER A 234 18.26 -25.99 45.13
N ASN A 235 19.22 -26.70 45.71
CA ASN A 235 19.55 -26.65 47.14
C ASN A 235 20.97 -26.12 47.37
N SER A 236 21.46 -25.32 46.41
CA SER A 236 22.79 -24.72 46.42
C SER A 236 22.88 -23.39 45.64
N ASP A 237 21.75 -22.78 45.28
CA ASP A 237 21.69 -21.49 44.57
C ASP A 237 21.42 -20.29 45.50
N ASN A 238 21.21 -20.53 46.80
CA ASN A 238 20.97 -19.53 47.83
C ASN A 238 19.70 -18.69 47.59
N VAL A 239 18.67 -19.28 46.98
CA VAL A 239 17.37 -18.67 46.74
C VAL A 239 16.31 -19.50 47.45
N THR A 240 15.61 -18.91 48.42
CA THR A 240 14.76 -19.68 49.32
C THR A 240 13.45 -18.98 49.67
N ASN A 241 12.39 -19.73 49.89
CA ASN A 241 11.13 -19.26 50.47
C ASN A 241 11.06 -19.45 51.99
N VAL A 242 12.11 -20.01 52.59
CA VAL A 242 12.25 -20.18 54.03
C VAL A 242 12.67 -18.85 54.63
N THR A 243 11.76 -18.19 55.36
CA THR A 243 12.03 -16.87 55.96
C THR A 243 12.89 -16.92 57.23
N THR A 244 13.17 -18.11 57.77
CA THR A 244 14.08 -18.32 58.92
C THR A 244 15.11 -19.39 58.56
N PRO A 245 16.00 -19.12 57.58
CA PRO A 245 16.95 -20.11 57.12
C PRO A 245 17.93 -20.53 58.23
N THR A 246 18.43 -21.76 58.12
CA THR A 246 19.53 -22.24 58.95
C THR A 246 20.86 -22.02 58.23
N LEU A 247 21.77 -21.30 58.89
CA LEU A 247 23.11 -21.01 58.41
C LEU A 247 24.12 -21.81 59.23
N SER A 248 25.24 -22.17 58.61
CA SER A 248 26.33 -22.88 59.27
C SER A 248 27.69 -22.34 58.86
N GLY A 249 28.72 -22.70 59.62
CA GLY A 249 30.10 -22.37 59.31
C GLY A 249 31.07 -22.85 60.38
N THR A 250 32.29 -22.34 60.33
CA THR A 250 33.34 -22.61 61.33
C THR A 250 33.81 -21.33 62.01
N ALA A 251 34.28 -21.47 63.25
CA ALA A 251 34.88 -20.41 64.06
C ALA A 251 35.80 -21.05 65.11
N GLU A 252 36.48 -20.23 65.90
CA GLU A 252 37.30 -20.73 67.01
C GLU A 252 36.44 -21.50 68.03
N ALA A 253 36.89 -22.70 68.42
CA ALA A 253 36.12 -23.58 69.30
C ALA A 253 35.88 -22.93 70.67
N GLY A 254 34.62 -22.93 71.12
CA GLY A 254 34.21 -22.30 72.38
C GLY A 254 33.90 -20.81 72.29
N SER A 255 34.25 -20.14 71.18
CA SER A 255 33.82 -18.75 70.94
C SER A 255 32.31 -18.66 70.68
N THR A 256 31.72 -17.52 71.02
CA THR A 256 30.32 -17.19 70.71
C THR A 256 30.25 -16.56 69.33
N VAL A 257 29.56 -17.19 68.39
CA VAL A 257 29.33 -16.71 67.04
C VAL A 257 28.02 -15.93 66.99
N THR A 258 28.04 -14.75 66.38
CA THR A 258 26.85 -13.91 66.13
C THR A 258 26.70 -13.69 64.64
N LEU A 259 25.52 -14.00 64.10
CA LEU A 259 25.14 -13.79 62.71
C LEU A 259 24.47 -12.43 62.55
N TYR A 260 24.85 -11.69 61.51
CA TYR A 260 24.35 -10.36 61.19
C TYR A 260 23.80 -10.31 59.76
N ASP A 261 22.78 -9.47 59.56
CA ASP A 261 22.27 -9.12 58.22
C ASP A 261 23.18 -8.08 57.53
N THR A 262 22.70 -7.58 56.39
CA THR A 262 23.33 -6.70 55.41
C THR A 262 23.92 -5.41 55.99
N ASP A 263 23.36 -4.89 57.07
CA ASP A 263 23.86 -3.69 57.76
C ASP A 263 25.10 -3.97 58.64
N GLY A 264 25.42 -5.25 58.90
CA GLY A 264 26.49 -5.69 59.79
C GLY A 264 26.23 -5.44 61.28
N THR A 265 25.00 -5.03 61.63
CA THR A 265 24.59 -4.65 63.00
C THR A 265 23.30 -5.32 63.48
N THR A 266 22.37 -5.64 62.59
CA THR A 266 21.13 -6.37 62.91
C THR A 266 21.47 -7.82 63.20
N MET A 267 21.38 -8.21 64.48
CA MET A 267 21.64 -9.58 64.91
C MET A 267 20.50 -10.51 64.50
N LEU A 268 20.86 -11.56 63.76
CA LEU A 268 19.94 -12.60 63.31
C LEU A 268 19.92 -13.81 64.22
N GLY A 269 20.97 -14.02 65.00
CA GLY A 269 21.06 -15.10 65.97
C GLY A 269 22.47 -15.27 66.49
N THR A 270 22.62 -16.08 67.53
CA THR A 270 23.92 -16.38 68.13
C THR A 270 23.95 -17.83 68.61
N THR A 271 25.14 -18.44 68.61
CA THR A 271 25.41 -19.77 69.14
C THR A 271 26.87 -19.89 69.55
N THR A 272 27.22 -20.93 70.30
CA THR A 272 28.62 -21.26 70.60
C THR A 272 29.19 -22.19 69.53
N ALA A 273 30.43 -21.95 69.11
CA ALA A 273 31.13 -22.82 68.17
C ALA A 273 31.60 -24.12 68.84
N ALA A 274 30.73 -25.14 68.89
CA ALA A 274 31.00 -26.42 69.51
C ALA A 274 31.97 -27.25 68.64
N GLY A 275 33.19 -27.49 69.14
CA GLY A 275 34.21 -28.21 68.36
C GLY A 275 34.68 -27.48 67.09
N GLY A 276 34.46 -26.17 67.02
CA GLY A 276 34.85 -25.31 65.90
C GLY A 276 33.81 -25.14 64.79
N THR A 277 32.65 -25.79 64.89
CA THR A 277 31.51 -25.59 63.98
C THR A 277 30.37 -24.88 64.68
N TRP A 278 29.55 -24.16 63.91
CA TRP A 278 28.37 -23.47 64.42
C TRP A 278 27.20 -23.63 63.45
N SER A 279 25.98 -23.56 64.00
CA SER A 279 24.72 -23.53 63.24
C SER A 279 23.74 -22.58 63.92
N ILE A 280 23.15 -21.68 63.14
CA ILE A 280 22.21 -20.66 63.59
C ILE A 280 20.99 -20.69 62.67
N THR A 281 19.81 -20.98 63.22
CA THR A 281 18.54 -20.62 62.57
C THR A 281 18.30 -19.13 62.77
N SER A 282 18.21 -18.37 61.70
CA SER A 282 18.06 -16.92 61.79
C SER A 282 16.70 -16.52 62.36
N SER A 283 16.63 -15.30 62.89
CA SER A 283 15.37 -14.57 62.98
C SER A 283 14.76 -14.36 61.58
N THR A 284 13.49 -13.94 61.54
CA THR A 284 12.75 -13.79 60.29
C THR A 284 13.38 -12.73 59.39
N LEU A 285 13.79 -13.15 58.20
CA LEU A 285 14.23 -12.31 57.10
C LEU A 285 13.02 -11.94 56.23
N SER A 286 12.97 -10.68 55.79
CA SER A 286 11.97 -10.21 54.83
C SER A 286 12.22 -10.78 53.44
N ALA A 287 11.23 -10.74 52.55
CA ALA A 287 11.49 -11.00 51.13
C ALA A 287 12.48 -9.96 50.57
N GLY A 288 13.44 -10.42 49.77
CA GLY A 288 14.51 -9.62 49.18
C GLY A 288 15.89 -10.25 49.31
N SER A 289 16.91 -9.50 48.89
CA SER A 289 18.30 -9.92 48.98
C SER A 289 18.91 -9.56 50.34
N HIS A 290 19.67 -10.48 50.91
CA HIS A 290 20.38 -10.33 52.17
C HIS A 290 21.86 -10.72 52.01
N THR A 291 22.77 -9.98 52.65
CA THR A 291 24.20 -10.32 52.70
C THR A 291 24.63 -10.61 54.14
N LEU A 292 24.73 -11.88 54.48
CA LEU A 292 24.91 -12.34 55.86
C LEU A 292 26.39 -12.45 56.22
N THR A 293 26.76 -12.00 57.42
CA THR A 293 28.12 -12.10 57.96
C THR A 293 28.12 -12.64 59.38
N ALA A 294 29.23 -13.27 59.81
CA ALA A 294 29.40 -13.78 61.16
C ALA A 294 30.60 -13.13 61.86
N LYS A 295 30.49 -12.90 63.17
CA LYS A 295 31.61 -12.51 64.05
C LYS A 295 31.72 -13.49 65.21
N ALA A 296 32.92 -13.82 65.65
CA ALA A 296 33.18 -14.62 66.84
C ALA A 296 33.62 -13.73 68.00
N THR A 297 33.19 -14.07 69.22
CA THR A 297 33.62 -13.44 70.47
C THR A 297 34.22 -14.51 71.37
N ASP A 298 35.46 -14.36 71.80
CA ASP A 298 36.11 -15.31 72.71
C ASP A 298 35.60 -15.15 74.17
N THR A 299 36.14 -15.96 75.09
CA THR A 299 35.76 -15.94 76.50
C THR A 299 36.06 -14.60 77.19
N ALA A 300 37.19 -13.97 76.85
CA ALA A 300 37.64 -12.68 77.39
C ALA A 300 36.83 -11.49 76.83
N GLY A 301 36.00 -11.73 75.82
CA GLY A 301 35.16 -10.73 75.15
C GLY A 301 35.84 -9.99 74.00
N ASN A 302 36.95 -10.49 73.43
CA ASN A 302 37.49 -9.95 72.19
C ASN A 302 36.63 -10.41 71.00
N VAL A 303 36.40 -9.51 70.05
CA VAL A 303 35.54 -9.77 68.88
C VAL A 303 36.40 -9.84 67.62
N SER A 304 36.19 -10.87 66.80
CA SER A 304 36.87 -11.03 65.51
C SER A 304 36.48 -9.94 64.50
N ALA A 305 37.21 -9.86 63.38
CA ALA A 305 36.67 -9.24 62.17
C ALA A 305 35.42 -10.01 61.68
N ALA A 306 34.59 -9.36 60.86
CA ALA A 306 33.48 -10.04 60.20
C ALA A 306 34.00 -11.03 59.14
N SER A 307 33.31 -12.16 58.98
CA SER A 307 33.53 -13.09 57.87
C SER A 307 33.30 -12.41 56.51
N ALA A 308 33.70 -13.09 55.42
CA ALA A 308 33.14 -12.75 54.11
C ALA A 308 31.60 -12.94 54.13
N ALA A 309 30.92 -12.22 53.26
CA ALA A 309 29.46 -12.21 53.20
C ALA A 309 28.91 -13.36 52.35
N LEU A 310 27.83 -13.99 52.82
CA LEU A 310 26.97 -14.89 52.04
C LEU A 310 25.79 -14.10 51.49
N ALA A 311 25.65 -14.02 50.18
CA ALA A 311 24.45 -13.47 49.56
C ALA A 311 23.36 -14.55 49.49
N ILE A 312 22.18 -14.25 50.02
CA ILE A 312 20.98 -15.07 49.85
C ILE A 312 19.83 -14.20 49.35
N THR A 313 18.86 -14.82 48.69
CA THR A 313 17.59 -14.17 48.32
C THR A 313 16.44 -14.91 48.98
N VAL A 314 15.64 -14.20 49.76
CA VAL A 314 14.39 -14.71 50.31
C VAL A 314 13.27 -14.31 49.37
N ASP A 315 12.61 -15.28 48.76
CA ASP A 315 11.48 -15.06 47.86
C ASP A 315 10.27 -15.89 48.30
N THR A 316 9.20 -15.22 48.69
CA THR A 316 7.96 -15.84 49.16
C THR A 316 6.80 -15.65 48.19
N ALA A 317 7.03 -15.04 47.03
CA ALA A 317 5.98 -14.77 46.04
C ALA A 317 5.93 -15.93 45.03
N ALA A 318 4.74 -16.41 44.71
CA ALA A 318 4.59 -17.36 43.60
C ALA A 318 4.58 -16.62 42.25
N PRO A 319 4.99 -17.30 41.15
CA PRO A 319 4.89 -16.72 39.80
C PRO A 319 3.48 -16.23 39.48
N THR A 320 3.38 -15.12 38.75
CA THR A 320 2.09 -14.51 38.36
C THR A 320 1.86 -14.60 36.86
N GLY A 321 0.59 -14.53 36.43
CA GLY A 321 0.25 -14.48 35.00
C GLY A 321 0.54 -15.78 34.23
N LEU A 322 0.44 -16.93 34.90
CA LEU A 322 0.47 -18.24 34.23
C LEU A 322 -0.57 -18.24 33.09
N GLY A 323 -0.17 -18.69 31.90
CA GLY A 323 -1.01 -18.68 30.72
C GLY A 323 -0.47 -19.50 29.56
N LEU A 324 -1.33 -19.68 28.54
CA LEU A 324 -1.01 -20.32 27.26
C LEU A 324 -1.04 -19.27 26.15
N SER A 325 -0.12 -19.37 25.20
CA SER A 325 -0.12 -18.53 24.00
C SER A 325 -1.27 -18.80 23.03
N ALA A 326 -1.88 -19.98 23.11
CA ALA A 326 -2.99 -20.41 22.28
C ALA A 326 -3.92 -21.34 23.07
N THR A 327 -5.23 -21.18 22.87
CA THR A 327 -6.28 -22.02 23.47
C THR A 327 -7.02 -22.88 22.45
N SER A 328 -6.65 -22.78 21.18
CA SER A 328 -7.17 -23.60 20.09
C SER A 328 -6.07 -23.98 19.10
N ILE A 329 -6.12 -25.23 18.60
CA ILE A 329 -5.13 -25.79 17.67
C ILE A 329 -5.84 -26.64 16.60
N SER A 330 -5.32 -26.65 15.37
CA SER A 330 -5.87 -27.52 14.33
C SER A 330 -5.48 -28.99 14.57
N THR A 331 -6.35 -29.92 14.20
CA THR A 331 -6.06 -31.36 14.21
C THR A 331 -4.81 -31.72 13.41
N SER A 332 -4.53 -30.98 12.33
CA SER A 332 -3.31 -31.13 11.52
C SER A 332 -2.03 -30.66 12.24
N ALA A 333 -2.14 -29.71 13.16
CA ALA A 333 -1.01 -29.22 13.96
C ALA A 333 -0.81 -30.04 15.24
N ALA A 334 -1.86 -30.67 15.78
CA ALA A 334 -1.84 -31.46 17.00
C ALA A 334 -1.25 -32.88 16.84
N THR A 335 -0.11 -33.00 16.16
CA THR A 335 0.59 -34.29 15.94
C THR A 335 1.43 -34.69 17.14
N ALA A 336 1.78 -35.98 17.28
CA ALA A 336 2.56 -36.48 18.43
C ALA A 336 3.87 -35.70 18.62
N GLY A 337 4.08 -35.16 19.83
CA GLY A 337 5.25 -34.34 20.16
C GLY A 337 5.31 -32.95 19.53
N SER A 338 4.30 -32.50 18.79
CA SER A 338 4.23 -31.11 18.30
C SER A 338 4.10 -30.12 19.47
N THR A 339 4.67 -28.93 19.32
CA THR A 339 4.41 -27.81 20.23
C THR A 339 3.04 -27.23 19.91
N LEU A 340 2.17 -27.17 20.92
CA LEU A 340 0.78 -26.71 20.80
C LEU A 340 0.65 -25.26 21.25
N ALA A 341 1.35 -24.89 22.33
CA ALA A 341 1.37 -23.53 22.85
C ALA A 341 2.66 -23.30 23.63
N THR A 342 3.03 -22.04 23.82
CA THR A 342 4.05 -21.65 24.80
C THR A 342 3.40 -21.26 26.12
N LEU A 343 4.09 -21.57 27.21
CA LEU A 343 3.75 -21.25 28.58
C LEU A 343 4.48 -19.97 28.98
N SER A 344 3.80 -19.13 29.75
CA SER A 344 4.39 -17.91 30.31
C SER A 344 3.90 -17.71 31.73
N ALA A 345 4.80 -17.25 32.59
CA ALA A 345 4.53 -16.67 33.90
C ALA A 345 5.66 -15.66 34.19
N THR A 346 5.38 -14.69 35.05
CA THR A 346 6.32 -13.64 35.44
C THR A 346 6.70 -13.82 36.90
N ASP A 347 8.00 -13.81 37.16
CA ASP A 347 8.59 -13.88 38.49
C ASP A 347 9.93 -13.11 38.50
N ALA A 348 10.43 -12.74 39.69
CA ALA A 348 11.75 -12.12 39.83
C ALA A 348 12.89 -13.12 39.61
N SER A 349 12.61 -14.40 39.84
CA SER A 349 13.51 -15.52 39.66
C SER A 349 13.13 -16.36 38.43
N SER A 350 13.91 -17.41 38.14
CA SER A 350 13.63 -18.30 37.01
C SER A 350 12.38 -19.15 37.25
N VAL A 351 11.53 -19.30 36.24
CA VAL A 351 10.31 -20.11 36.33
C VAL A 351 10.48 -21.44 35.59
N THR A 352 10.05 -22.52 36.22
CA THR A 352 9.90 -23.85 35.63
C THR A 352 8.43 -24.23 35.53
N TYR A 353 8.05 -25.02 34.52
CA TYR A 353 6.66 -25.39 34.26
C TYR A 353 6.48 -26.91 34.37
N SER A 354 5.33 -27.33 34.90
CA SER A 354 4.95 -28.73 34.99
C SER A 354 3.43 -28.92 34.84
N LEU A 355 3.02 -30.15 34.51
CA LEU A 355 1.62 -30.54 34.59
C LEU A 355 1.32 -30.89 36.04
N ALA A 356 0.29 -30.27 36.61
CA ALA A 356 -0.14 -30.49 37.98
C ALA A 356 -1.28 -31.51 38.04
N THR A 357 -1.39 -32.25 39.14
CA THR A 357 -2.56 -33.11 39.38
C THR A 357 -3.77 -32.27 39.77
N GLY A 358 -4.86 -32.40 39.01
CA GLY A 358 -6.10 -31.64 39.14
C GLY A 358 -7.21 -32.39 39.89
N ASN A 359 -8.44 -32.24 39.42
CA ASN A 359 -9.69 -32.72 40.05
C ASN A 359 -10.33 -33.92 39.31
N GLY A 360 -9.54 -34.79 38.69
CA GLY A 360 -10.01 -35.99 37.98
C GLY A 360 -10.15 -35.81 36.46
N SER A 361 -10.94 -34.83 35.98
CA SER A 361 -11.09 -34.60 34.52
C SER A 361 -9.81 -34.03 33.89
N ASN A 362 -9.16 -33.10 34.59
CA ASN A 362 -7.88 -32.55 34.16
C ASN A 362 -6.77 -33.63 34.16
N ASP A 363 -6.86 -34.60 35.08
CA ASP A 363 -5.85 -35.66 35.19
C ASP A 363 -5.90 -36.64 34.02
N ALA A 364 -7.10 -36.93 33.52
CA ALA A 364 -7.29 -37.78 32.34
C ALA A 364 -6.73 -37.11 31.08
N ASP A 365 -7.01 -35.81 30.90
CA ASP A 365 -6.56 -35.05 29.74
C ASP A 365 -5.06 -34.70 29.81
N ASN A 366 -4.51 -34.43 30.99
CA ASN A 366 -3.08 -34.16 31.20
C ASN A 366 -2.17 -35.26 30.63
N GLY A 367 -2.61 -36.53 30.65
CA GLY A 367 -1.87 -37.64 30.03
C GLY A 367 -1.68 -37.51 28.51
N SER A 368 -2.45 -36.64 27.87
CA SER A 368 -2.35 -36.32 26.44
C SER A 368 -1.31 -35.25 26.13
N PHE A 369 -0.67 -34.65 27.14
CA PHE A 369 0.28 -33.55 27.00
C PHE A 369 1.65 -33.87 27.59
N SER A 370 2.66 -33.11 27.17
CA SER A 370 3.97 -33.06 27.82
C SER A 370 4.47 -31.62 27.87
N ILE A 371 5.35 -31.31 28.82
CA ILE A 371 6.00 -30.00 28.92
C ILE A 371 7.51 -30.18 28.68
N SER A 372 8.08 -29.31 27.85
CA SER A 372 9.52 -29.22 27.64
C SER A 372 9.94 -27.75 27.62
N GLY A 373 10.69 -27.33 28.65
CA GLY A 373 10.95 -25.91 28.89
C GLY A 373 9.65 -25.14 29.04
N ALA A 374 9.48 -24.09 28.25
CA ALA A 374 8.26 -23.27 28.19
C ALA A 374 7.26 -23.72 27.10
N SER A 375 7.39 -24.93 26.55
CA SER A 375 6.47 -25.45 25.51
C SER A 375 5.52 -26.48 26.07
N LEU A 376 4.22 -26.24 25.91
CA LEU A 376 3.19 -27.27 26.02
C LEU A 376 3.13 -28.04 24.70
N ARG A 377 3.28 -29.36 24.78
CA ARG A 377 3.38 -30.25 23.61
C ARG A 377 2.30 -31.31 23.66
N ALA A 378 1.88 -31.80 22.50
CA ALA A 378 1.13 -33.04 22.42
C ALA A 378 2.00 -34.18 22.97
N GLY A 379 1.36 -35.14 23.65
CA GLY A 379 2.02 -36.32 24.21
C GLY A 379 2.49 -37.30 23.13
N GLY A 380 2.51 -38.59 23.48
CA GLY A 380 2.99 -39.65 22.59
C GLY A 380 2.12 -39.94 21.36
N ALA A 381 0.90 -39.39 21.31
CA ALA A 381 -0.05 -39.57 20.20
C ALA A 381 -0.59 -38.21 19.73
N ALA A 382 -1.10 -38.17 18.48
CA ALA A 382 -1.81 -37.01 17.97
C ALA A 382 -3.15 -36.82 18.71
N LEU A 383 -3.57 -35.57 18.88
CA LEU A 383 -4.84 -35.24 19.53
C LEU A 383 -5.98 -35.28 18.51
N SER A 384 -7.09 -35.91 18.89
CA SER A 384 -8.34 -35.88 18.12
C SER A 384 -9.08 -34.56 18.33
N ALA A 385 -10.02 -34.24 17.44
CA ALA A 385 -10.89 -33.09 17.65
C ALA A 385 -11.69 -33.23 18.96
N GLY A 386 -11.70 -32.18 19.78
CA GLY A 386 -12.29 -32.17 21.11
C GLY A 386 -11.73 -31.04 21.99
N THR A 387 -12.32 -30.89 23.19
CA THR A 387 -11.83 -29.94 24.21
C THR A 387 -11.09 -30.73 25.28
N TYR A 388 -9.85 -30.33 25.54
CA TYR A 388 -8.97 -30.93 26.54
C TYR A 388 -8.76 -29.95 27.70
N HIS A 389 -8.81 -30.46 28.93
CA HIS A 389 -8.54 -29.68 30.13
C HIS A 389 -7.10 -29.90 30.58
N ILE A 390 -6.40 -28.81 30.89
CA ILE A 390 -4.98 -28.82 31.22
C ILE A 390 -4.83 -28.15 32.58
N TYR A 391 -4.14 -28.82 33.50
CA TYR A 391 -3.80 -28.23 34.78
C TYR A 391 -2.29 -27.99 34.86
N LEU A 392 -1.92 -26.71 34.88
CA LEU A 392 -0.54 -26.24 34.79
C LEU A 392 -0.07 -25.77 36.15
N ALA A 393 1.21 -25.99 36.43
CA ALA A 393 1.94 -25.37 37.52
C ALA A 393 3.14 -24.60 36.98
N ALA A 394 3.39 -23.41 37.56
CA ALA A 394 4.63 -22.67 37.41
C ALA A 394 5.28 -22.51 38.77
N THR A 395 6.54 -22.94 38.87
CA THR A 395 7.35 -22.94 40.08
C THR A 395 8.55 -22.02 39.87
N ASP A 396 8.75 -21.06 40.78
CA ASP A 396 9.91 -20.16 40.77
C ASP A 396 11.20 -20.87 41.26
N ALA A 397 12.31 -20.15 41.36
CA ALA A 397 13.58 -20.74 41.84
C ALA A 397 13.51 -21.14 43.33
N ALA A 398 12.81 -20.35 44.15
CA ALA A 398 12.63 -20.56 45.59
C ALA A 398 11.67 -21.70 45.95
N GLY A 399 10.89 -22.21 44.99
CA GLY A 399 9.93 -23.29 45.16
C GLY A 399 8.48 -22.86 45.40
N ASN A 400 8.14 -21.58 45.24
CA ASN A 400 6.76 -21.10 45.29
C ASN A 400 6.03 -21.49 43.99
N VAL A 401 4.80 -21.99 44.12
CA VAL A 401 4.04 -22.57 43.00
C VAL A 401 2.75 -21.82 42.76
N SER A 402 2.49 -21.49 41.49
CA SER A 402 1.18 -21.04 41.00
C SER A 402 0.52 -22.12 40.16
N TYR A 403 -0.81 -22.21 40.22
CA TYR A 403 -1.60 -23.21 39.48
C TYR A 403 -2.62 -22.53 38.57
N GLN A 404 -2.87 -23.12 37.40
CA GLN A 404 -3.91 -22.66 36.49
C GLN A 404 -4.58 -23.81 35.76
N ALA A 405 -5.91 -23.81 35.76
CA ALA A 405 -6.70 -24.66 34.87
C ALA A 405 -6.98 -23.89 33.56
N SER A 406 -6.66 -24.55 32.44
CA SER A 406 -6.83 -24.02 31.09
C SER A 406 -7.51 -25.06 30.22
N THR A 407 -8.11 -24.62 29.12
CA THR A 407 -8.69 -25.52 28.10
C THR A 407 -8.00 -25.32 26.76
N MET A 408 -7.74 -26.41 26.07
CA MET A 408 -7.28 -26.41 24.69
C MET A 408 -8.32 -27.08 23.78
N THR A 409 -8.83 -26.34 22.80
CA THR A 409 -9.77 -26.87 21.81
C THR A 409 -9.00 -27.33 20.58
N VAL A 410 -9.01 -28.62 20.30
CA VAL A 410 -8.50 -29.19 19.06
C VAL A 410 -9.68 -29.29 18.08
N ALA A 411 -9.59 -28.62 16.94
CA ALA A 411 -10.66 -28.62 15.94
C ALA A 411 -10.09 -28.77 14.53
N ASN A 412 -10.93 -29.13 13.57
CA ASN A 412 -10.52 -29.06 12.17
C ASN A 412 -10.39 -27.58 11.77
N ALA A 413 -9.39 -27.27 10.96
CA ALA A 413 -9.29 -25.96 10.35
C ALA A 413 -10.37 -25.82 9.25
N PRO A 414 -10.96 -24.62 9.07
CA PRO A 414 -11.90 -24.41 7.98
C PRO A 414 -11.19 -24.59 6.63
N ALA A 415 -11.94 -25.00 5.62
CA ALA A 415 -11.46 -25.18 4.26
C ALA A 415 -12.53 -24.78 3.25
N VAL A 416 -12.11 -24.27 2.10
CA VAL A 416 -13.03 -24.02 0.98
C VAL A 416 -13.42 -25.36 0.37
N SER A 417 -14.72 -25.66 0.37
CA SER A 417 -15.26 -26.85 -0.29
C SER A 417 -15.42 -26.63 -1.80
N SER A 418 -15.77 -25.41 -2.21
CA SER A 418 -15.98 -25.09 -3.63
C SER A 418 -15.92 -23.60 -3.91
N ILE A 419 -15.36 -23.23 -5.06
CA ILE A 419 -15.55 -21.92 -5.69
C ILE A 419 -16.22 -22.15 -7.04
N VAL A 420 -17.48 -21.75 -7.15
CA VAL A 420 -18.32 -21.98 -8.34
C VAL A 420 -18.88 -20.67 -8.87
N ARG A 421 -19.35 -20.68 -10.12
CA ARG A 421 -20.12 -19.56 -10.68
C ARG A 421 -21.43 -19.39 -9.89
N ALA A 422 -21.72 -18.17 -9.46
CA ALA A 422 -22.88 -17.91 -8.62
C ALA A 422 -24.18 -18.24 -9.36
N GLY A 423 -25.11 -18.89 -8.65
CA GLY A 423 -26.41 -19.29 -9.21
C GLY A 423 -26.35 -20.27 -10.38
N GLY A 424 -25.20 -20.93 -10.63
CA GLY A 424 -25.03 -21.83 -11.77
C GLY A 424 -24.96 -21.10 -13.11
N ALA A 425 -24.48 -19.85 -13.12
CA ALA A 425 -24.31 -19.06 -14.35
C ALA A 425 -23.51 -19.81 -15.43
N SER A 426 -23.78 -19.43 -16.69
CA SER A 426 -23.12 -19.97 -17.89
C SER A 426 -21.60 -19.94 -17.77
N THR A 427 -20.93 -20.88 -18.46
CA THR A 427 -19.46 -20.91 -18.55
C THR A 427 -18.90 -19.69 -19.26
N THR A 428 -19.63 -19.16 -20.25
CA THR A 428 -19.23 -17.96 -21.01
C THR A 428 -20.05 -16.77 -20.51
N ALA A 429 -19.36 -15.70 -20.12
CA ALA A 429 -20.01 -14.46 -19.73
C ALA A 429 -20.58 -13.76 -20.99
N PRO A 430 -21.80 -13.20 -20.93
CA PRO A 430 -22.30 -12.37 -22.02
C PRO A 430 -21.37 -11.19 -22.30
N ALA A 431 -21.22 -10.79 -23.56
CA ALA A 431 -20.39 -9.67 -24.01
C ALA A 431 -20.68 -8.35 -23.27
N ALA A 432 -21.95 -8.11 -22.91
CA ALA A 432 -22.39 -6.91 -22.20
C ALA A 432 -22.23 -7.01 -20.66
N ALA A 433 -21.74 -8.14 -20.13
CA ALA A 433 -21.59 -8.32 -18.69
C ALA A 433 -20.51 -7.40 -18.13
N SER A 434 -20.89 -6.51 -17.22
CA SER A 434 -19.94 -5.64 -16.50
C SER A 434 -19.37 -6.28 -15.24
N SER A 435 -19.94 -7.40 -14.78
CA SER A 435 -19.50 -8.15 -13.61
C SER A 435 -19.87 -9.63 -13.66
N VAL A 436 -19.06 -10.47 -13.03
CA VAL A 436 -19.38 -11.88 -12.74
C VAL A 436 -19.28 -12.15 -11.24
N ASN A 437 -20.06 -13.13 -10.78
CA ASN A 437 -20.12 -13.51 -9.38
C ASN A 437 -19.64 -14.95 -9.19
N TYR A 438 -18.80 -15.16 -8.17
CA TYR A 438 -18.40 -16.46 -7.68
C TYR A 438 -19.06 -16.73 -6.34
N THR A 439 -19.61 -17.93 -6.14
CA THR A 439 -20.01 -18.43 -4.82
C THR A 439 -18.86 -19.26 -4.24
N VAL A 440 -18.31 -18.78 -3.14
CA VAL A 440 -17.30 -19.46 -2.33
C VAL A 440 -18.03 -20.13 -1.17
N THR A 441 -17.87 -21.44 -1.05
CA THR A 441 -18.44 -22.23 0.03
C THR A 441 -17.31 -22.83 0.86
N PHE A 442 -17.39 -22.65 2.17
CA PHE A 442 -16.54 -23.27 3.17
C PHE A 442 -17.25 -24.51 3.73
N ASN A 443 -16.48 -25.47 4.24
CA ASN A 443 -17.01 -26.67 4.91
C ASN A 443 -17.70 -26.37 6.25
N GLU A 444 -17.49 -25.18 6.80
CA GLU A 444 -18.05 -24.69 8.06
C GLU A 444 -18.20 -23.16 8.04
N ALA A 445 -18.81 -22.60 9.10
CA ALA A 445 -18.95 -21.15 9.21
C ALA A 445 -17.60 -20.47 9.52
N VAL A 446 -17.29 -19.41 8.78
CA VAL A 446 -16.07 -18.61 8.94
C VAL A 446 -16.37 -17.12 9.12
N THR A 447 -15.34 -16.38 9.51
CA THR A 447 -15.33 -14.92 9.67
C THR A 447 -14.06 -14.36 9.05
N GLY A 448 -14.02 -13.04 8.80
CA GLY A 448 -12.84 -12.38 8.24
C GLY A 448 -12.67 -12.53 6.73
N VAL A 449 -13.68 -13.03 6.01
CA VAL A 449 -13.60 -13.17 4.55
C VAL A 449 -13.76 -11.81 3.87
N ASP A 450 -12.76 -11.37 3.13
CA ASP A 450 -12.74 -10.13 2.36
C ASP A 450 -12.06 -10.28 0.98
N GLY A 451 -11.93 -9.19 0.24
CA GLY A 451 -11.41 -9.23 -1.13
C GLY A 451 -9.92 -9.57 -1.23
N SER A 452 -9.13 -9.30 -0.19
CA SER A 452 -7.68 -9.56 -0.14
C SER A 452 -7.37 -11.05 0.04
N ASP A 453 -8.34 -11.84 0.46
CA ASP A 453 -8.24 -13.30 0.56
C ASP A 453 -8.12 -13.99 -0.78
N PHE A 454 -8.57 -13.34 -1.85
CA PHE A 454 -8.70 -13.96 -3.15
C PHE A 454 -7.75 -13.35 -4.16
N THR A 455 -7.37 -14.16 -5.13
CA THR A 455 -6.66 -13.73 -6.33
C THR A 455 -7.44 -14.12 -7.56
N LEU A 456 -7.37 -13.28 -8.59
CA LEU A 456 -7.89 -13.60 -9.90
C LEU A 456 -6.77 -14.17 -10.75
N THR A 457 -6.96 -15.40 -11.20
CA THR A 457 -6.11 -16.03 -12.21
C THR A 457 -6.77 -15.87 -13.56
N ALA A 458 -6.07 -15.25 -14.50
CA ALA A 458 -6.54 -15.06 -15.86
C ALA A 458 -5.69 -15.83 -16.88
N THR A 459 -6.30 -16.26 -17.98
CA THR A 459 -5.60 -16.75 -19.18
C THR A 459 -5.89 -15.83 -20.37
N GLY A 460 -4.97 -15.71 -21.31
CA GLY A 460 -5.15 -14.84 -22.47
C GLY A 460 -4.99 -13.37 -22.10
N THR A 461 -5.92 -12.52 -22.57
CA THR A 461 -6.00 -11.08 -22.27
C THR A 461 -7.11 -10.75 -21.28
N ALA A 462 -7.87 -11.75 -20.84
CA ALA A 462 -8.92 -11.61 -19.85
C ALA A 462 -8.41 -10.89 -18.59
N SER A 463 -9.19 -9.94 -18.09
CA SER A 463 -8.89 -9.25 -16.84
C SER A 463 -10.17 -8.84 -16.13
N GLY A 464 -10.03 -8.57 -14.83
CA GLY A 464 -11.11 -8.12 -13.95
C GLY A 464 -10.54 -7.72 -12.61
N SER A 465 -11.39 -7.18 -11.74
CA SER A 465 -10.99 -6.76 -10.39
C SER A 465 -12.04 -7.18 -9.37
N ILE A 466 -11.60 -7.76 -8.25
CA ILE A 466 -12.49 -8.09 -7.13
C ILE A 466 -12.99 -6.77 -6.54
N ALA A 467 -14.31 -6.53 -6.58
CA ALA A 467 -14.87 -5.28 -6.08
C ALA A 467 -15.57 -5.43 -4.74
N SER A 468 -16.18 -6.58 -4.48
CA SER A 468 -16.84 -6.82 -3.21
C SER A 468 -16.91 -8.29 -2.86
N VAL A 469 -16.87 -8.55 -1.56
CA VAL A 469 -17.18 -9.84 -0.96
C VAL A 469 -18.38 -9.63 -0.03
N SER A 470 -19.41 -10.44 -0.18
CA SER A 470 -20.63 -10.35 0.62
C SER A 470 -21.12 -11.73 1.03
N GLY A 471 -21.68 -11.87 2.22
CA GLY A 471 -22.12 -13.16 2.77
C GLY A 471 -21.77 -13.31 4.24
N SER A 472 -22.14 -14.44 4.81
CA SER A 472 -21.84 -14.78 6.21
C SER A 472 -21.94 -16.29 6.42
N GLY A 473 -21.36 -16.78 7.51
CA GLY A 473 -21.38 -18.20 7.81
C GLY A 473 -20.47 -18.97 6.86
N ALA A 474 -21.00 -19.97 6.16
CA ALA A 474 -20.21 -20.86 5.31
C ALA A 474 -20.21 -20.47 3.82
N THR A 475 -20.93 -19.42 3.42
CA THR A 475 -21.13 -19.09 2.00
C THR A 475 -20.99 -17.60 1.74
N TYR A 476 -20.16 -17.27 0.76
CA TYR A 476 -19.84 -15.91 0.35
C TYR A 476 -19.98 -15.76 -1.17
N THR A 477 -20.39 -14.59 -1.61
CA THR A 477 -20.40 -14.17 -3.01
C THR A 477 -19.29 -13.16 -3.22
N VAL A 478 -18.38 -13.47 -4.14
CA VAL A 478 -17.30 -12.58 -4.58
C VAL A 478 -17.66 -12.04 -5.95
N THR A 479 -17.80 -10.71 -6.03
CA THR A 479 -18.15 -9.99 -7.25
C THR A 479 -16.89 -9.43 -7.89
N VAL A 480 -16.72 -9.73 -9.17
CA VAL A 480 -15.59 -9.31 -10.00
C VAL A 480 -16.11 -8.41 -11.11
N ASN A 481 -15.52 -7.22 -11.24
CA ASN A 481 -15.96 -6.15 -12.11
C ASN A 481 -14.89 -5.85 -13.17
N SER A 482 -15.16 -4.81 -13.97
CA SER A 482 -14.20 -4.24 -14.91
C SER A 482 -13.68 -5.32 -15.87
N LEU A 483 -14.60 -6.18 -16.31
CA LEU A 483 -14.31 -7.30 -17.19
C LEU A 483 -13.82 -6.77 -18.53
N SER A 484 -12.72 -7.30 -19.03
CA SER A 484 -12.19 -6.94 -20.35
C SER A 484 -11.29 -8.05 -20.90
N GLY A 485 -11.04 -8.01 -22.21
CA GLY A 485 -10.20 -8.98 -22.90
C GLY A 485 -10.83 -10.37 -23.00
N ASP A 486 -10.09 -11.30 -23.61
CA ASP A 486 -10.55 -12.64 -23.92
C ASP A 486 -9.75 -13.72 -23.21
N GLY A 487 -10.41 -14.81 -22.84
CA GLY A 487 -9.81 -15.96 -22.19
C GLY A 487 -10.63 -16.41 -20.99
N THR A 488 -9.99 -16.82 -19.90
CA THR A 488 -10.71 -17.31 -18.71
C THR A 488 -10.33 -16.51 -17.48
N LEU A 489 -11.31 -16.19 -16.64
CA LEU A 489 -11.12 -15.69 -15.28
C LEU A 489 -11.48 -16.80 -14.30
N ARG A 490 -10.63 -17.05 -13.32
CA ARG A 490 -10.87 -17.95 -12.19
C ARG A 490 -10.55 -17.23 -10.89
N LEU A 491 -11.43 -17.38 -9.90
CA LEU A 491 -11.18 -16.92 -8.56
C LEU A 491 -10.52 -18.03 -7.73
N ASP A 492 -9.39 -17.71 -7.13
CA ASP A 492 -8.62 -18.60 -6.25
C ASP A 492 -8.57 -18.01 -4.84
N LEU A 493 -8.62 -18.88 -3.81
CA LEU A 493 -8.32 -18.48 -2.44
C LEU A 493 -6.79 -18.52 -2.22
N ASN A 494 -6.24 -17.46 -1.65
CA ASN A 494 -4.83 -17.35 -1.33
C ASN A 494 -4.38 -18.40 -0.31
N SER A 495 -3.14 -18.87 -0.43
CA SER A 495 -2.59 -19.94 0.43
C SER A 495 -2.19 -19.47 1.83
N SER A 496 -2.05 -18.16 2.03
CA SER A 496 -1.70 -17.53 3.29
C SER A 496 -2.20 -16.08 3.32
N GLY A 497 -2.11 -15.44 4.49
CA GLY A 497 -2.42 -14.01 4.63
C GLY A 497 -3.90 -13.65 4.55
N THR A 498 -4.80 -14.64 4.63
CA THR A 498 -6.24 -14.43 4.50
C THR A 498 -6.86 -13.82 5.77
N GLY A 499 -6.45 -14.29 6.94
CA GLY A 499 -7.12 -13.88 8.19
C GLY A 499 -8.54 -14.45 8.34
N ILE A 500 -8.93 -15.39 7.47
CA ILE A 500 -10.18 -16.15 7.58
C ILE A 500 -10.07 -17.11 8.75
N LEU A 501 -11.00 -17.00 9.71
CA LEU A 501 -11.04 -17.80 10.94
C LEU A 501 -12.39 -18.51 11.11
N ASN A 502 -12.40 -19.71 11.68
CA ASN A 502 -13.64 -20.35 12.17
C ASN A 502 -14.00 -19.88 13.60
N GLY A 503 -15.09 -20.42 14.14
CA GLY A 503 -15.54 -20.11 15.52
C GLY A 503 -14.56 -20.52 16.63
N ALA A 504 -13.56 -21.35 16.32
CA ALA A 504 -12.48 -21.72 17.23
C ALA A 504 -11.21 -20.85 17.01
N SER A 505 -11.30 -19.75 16.26
CA SER A 505 -10.17 -18.88 15.90
C SER A 505 -9.05 -19.60 15.13
N LEU A 506 -9.36 -20.69 14.43
CA LEU A 506 -8.41 -21.39 13.57
C LEU A 506 -8.46 -20.83 12.15
N SER A 507 -7.28 -20.54 11.61
CA SER A 507 -7.13 -20.08 10.23
C SER A 507 -7.44 -21.17 9.21
N VAL A 508 -7.89 -20.76 8.03
CA VAL A 508 -8.11 -21.66 6.89
C VAL A 508 -6.86 -22.50 6.58
N ALA A 509 -7.06 -23.79 6.30
CA ALA A 509 -5.98 -24.78 6.20
C ALA A 509 -5.03 -24.57 5.00
N GLY A 510 -5.42 -23.73 4.04
CA GLY A 510 -4.66 -23.43 2.83
C GLY A 510 -5.52 -22.78 1.74
N GLY A 511 -4.91 -22.56 0.58
CA GLY A 511 -5.56 -21.94 -0.57
C GLY A 511 -6.44 -22.91 -1.36
N TYR A 512 -7.17 -22.38 -2.34
CA TYR A 512 -8.05 -23.15 -3.21
C TYR A 512 -7.91 -22.67 -4.65
N THR A 513 -7.31 -23.49 -5.52
CA THR A 513 -6.98 -23.12 -6.91
C THR A 513 -7.79 -23.87 -7.97
N SER A 514 -8.82 -24.62 -7.54
CA SER A 514 -9.68 -25.44 -8.40
C SER A 514 -11.04 -24.77 -8.67
N GLY A 515 -11.09 -23.44 -8.65
CA GLY A 515 -12.32 -22.68 -8.91
C GLY A 515 -12.86 -22.89 -10.33
N GLN A 516 -14.18 -22.80 -10.50
CA GLN A 516 -14.79 -22.81 -11.83
C GLN A 516 -14.50 -21.51 -12.57
N PRO A 517 -13.94 -21.53 -13.79
CA PRO A 517 -13.70 -20.31 -14.54
C PRO A 517 -14.97 -19.74 -15.19
N TYR A 518 -14.96 -18.44 -15.44
CA TYR A 518 -15.76 -17.78 -16.49
C TYR A 518 -14.89 -17.57 -17.72
N THR A 519 -15.39 -17.92 -18.89
CA THR A 519 -14.80 -17.52 -20.17
C THR A 519 -15.28 -16.11 -20.49
N LEU A 520 -14.35 -15.18 -20.67
CA LEU A 520 -14.60 -13.86 -21.23
C LEU A 520 -14.32 -13.91 -22.73
N ASP A 521 -15.27 -13.41 -23.49
CA ASP A 521 -15.21 -13.32 -24.94
C ASP A 521 -15.83 -11.96 -25.33
N HIS A 522 -14.97 -10.99 -25.58
CA HIS A 522 -15.30 -9.62 -25.96
C HIS A 522 -14.91 -9.31 -27.41
N THR A 523 -14.25 -10.24 -28.09
CA THR A 523 -13.92 -10.09 -29.50
C THR A 523 -15.15 -10.39 -30.34
N ALA A 524 -15.57 -9.42 -31.14
CA ALA A 524 -16.63 -9.63 -32.11
C ALA A 524 -16.24 -10.68 -33.16
N PRO A 525 -17.19 -11.51 -33.63
CA PRO A 525 -16.93 -12.45 -34.71
C PRO A 525 -16.52 -11.71 -35.98
N ALA A 526 -15.86 -12.42 -36.89
CA ALA A 526 -15.45 -11.85 -38.16
C ALA A 526 -16.66 -11.28 -38.93
N THR A 527 -16.45 -10.13 -39.58
CA THR A 527 -17.47 -9.50 -40.43
C THR A 527 -17.96 -10.51 -41.49
N PRO A 528 -19.28 -10.71 -41.66
CA PRO A 528 -19.83 -11.53 -42.72
C PRO A 528 -19.36 -11.07 -44.11
N SER A 529 -19.43 -11.95 -45.11
CA SER A 529 -19.28 -11.53 -46.51
C SER A 529 -20.38 -10.52 -46.87
N THR A 530 -20.14 -9.75 -47.94
CA THR A 530 -21.22 -9.04 -48.64
C THR A 530 -22.36 -10.04 -48.90
N PRO A 531 -23.63 -9.69 -48.59
CA PRO A 531 -24.77 -10.49 -49.01
C PRO A 531 -24.73 -10.68 -50.53
N ASP A 532 -25.20 -11.82 -51.00
CA ASP A 532 -25.35 -12.12 -52.42
C ASP A 532 -26.81 -12.49 -52.71
N LEU A 533 -27.35 -11.96 -53.80
CA LEU A 533 -28.72 -12.26 -54.22
C LEU A 533 -28.74 -13.65 -54.85
N ALA A 534 -29.53 -14.57 -54.29
CA ALA A 534 -29.61 -15.91 -54.85
C ALA A 534 -30.13 -15.85 -56.29
N SER A 535 -29.56 -16.63 -57.21
CA SER A 535 -29.92 -16.60 -58.65
C SER A 535 -31.39 -16.95 -58.95
N ALA A 536 -32.11 -17.59 -58.03
CA ALA A 536 -33.55 -17.83 -58.13
C ALA A 536 -34.41 -16.64 -57.65
N SER A 537 -33.77 -15.67 -56.98
CA SER A 537 -34.37 -14.43 -56.50
C SER A 537 -33.95 -13.19 -57.32
N ASP A 538 -32.90 -13.27 -58.15
CA ASP A 538 -32.59 -12.27 -59.16
C ASP A 538 -33.39 -12.60 -60.43
N SER A 539 -34.52 -11.90 -60.62
CA SER A 539 -35.51 -12.23 -61.65
C SER A 539 -35.28 -11.43 -62.92
N GLY A 540 -35.86 -11.89 -64.03
CA GLY A 540 -35.70 -11.24 -65.34
C GLY A 540 -34.78 -12.01 -66.26
N ALA A 541 -34.18 -11.31 -67.22
CA ALA A 541 -33.35 -11.93 -68.27
C ALA A 541 -31.90 -12.18 -67.80
N SER A 542 -31.43 -11.41 -66.83
CA SER A 542 -30.16 -11.59 -66.14
C SER A 542 -30.43 -12.11 -64.72
N ASN A 543 -29.46 -12.85 -64.16
CA ASN A 543 -29.49 -13.34 -62.79
C ASN A 543 -28.22 -12.94 -62.02
N THR A 544 -27.64 -11.82 -62.43
CA THR A 544 -26.42 -11.22 -61.87
C THR A 544 -26.44 -9.68 -61.81
N ASP A 545 -27.57 -9.06 -62.15
CA ASP A 545 -27.75 -7.61 -62.22
C ASP A 545 -28.40 -7.03 -60.97
N ASN A 546 -28.85 -7.89 -60.03
CA ASN A 546 -29.43 -7.49 -58.75
C ASN A 546 -30.69 -6.64 -58.87
N ILE A 547 -31.45 -6.83 -59.94
CA ILE A 547 -32.73 -6.16 -60.20
C ILE A 547 -33.81 -7.24 -60.17
N THR A 548 -34.79 -7.13 -59.27
CA THR A 548 -35.75 -8.21 -59.05
C THR A 548 -37.17 -7.71 -58.81
N ASN A 549 -38.16 -8.49 -59.24
CA ASN A 549 -39.56 -8.30 -58.89
C ASN A 549 -40.02 -9.17 -57.71
N VAL A 550 -39.11 -9.97 -57.16
CA VAL A 550 -39.36 -10.78 -55.97
C VAL A 550 -39.27 -9.87 -54.74
N THR A 551 -40.41 -9.58 -54.11
CA THR A 551 -40.46 -8.68 -52.93
C THR A 551 -39.92 -9.30 -51.64
N THR A 552 -39.63 -10.59 -51.61
CA THR A 552 -38.99 -11.30 -50.47
C THR A 552 -37.80 -12.12 -50.99
N PRO A 553 -36.76 -11.46 -51.51
CA PRO A 553 -35.63 -12.17 -52.12
C PRO A 553 -34.91 -13.02 -51.08
N THR A 554 -34.29 -14.11 -51.55
CA THR A 554 -33.38 -14.92 -50.75
C THR A 554 -31.95 -14.43 -50.94
N LEU A 555 -31.29 -14.11 -49.82
CA LEU A 555 -29.92 -13.65 -49.77
C LEU A 555 -29.04 -14.73 -49.15
N THR A 556 -27.82 -14.84 -49.64
CA THR A 556 -26.83 -15.81 -49.15
C THR A 556 -25.50 -15.13 -48.84
N GLY A 557 -24.64 -15.81 -48.08
CA GLY A 557 -23.29 -15.36 -47.82
C GLY A 557 -22.53 -16.29 -46.89
N THR A 558 -21.37 -15.84 -46.45
CA THR A 558 -20.55 -16.53 -45.44
C THR A 558 -20.41 -15.69 -44.18
N ALA A 559 -20.23 -16.36 -43.05
CA ALA A 559 -19.92 -15.76 -41.76
C ALA A 559 -19.19 -16.80 -40.91
N GLU A 560 -18.75 -16.41 -39.71
CA GLU A 560 -18.15 -17.35 -38.77
C GLU A 560 -19.12 -18.49 -38.43
N ALA A 561 -18.64 -19.74 -38.50
CA ALA A 561 -19.49 -20.92 -38.34
C ALA A 561 -20.14 -20.96 -36.95
N GLY A 562 -21.46 -21.12 -36.90
CA GLY A 562 -22.24 -21.16 -35.66
C GLY A 562 -22.66 -19.78 -35.12
N SER A 563 -22.19 -18.67 -35.71
CA SER A 563 -22.68 -17.33 -35.39
C SER A 563 -24.12 -17.14 -35.91
N ALA A 564 -24.91 -16.34 -35.19
CA ALA A 564 -26.21 -15.87 -35.66
C ALA A 564 -26.00 -14.70 -36.63
N VAL A 565 -26.53 -14.79 -37.84
CA VAL A 565 -26.43 -13.75 -38.87
C VAL A 565 -27.78 -13.06 -38.99
N SER A 566 -27.77 -11.73 -38.89
CA SER A 566 -28.94 -10.87 -39.10
C SER A 566 -28.74 -10.02 -40.35
N LEU A 567 -29.72 -10.01 -41.24
CA LEU A 567 -29.75 -9.19 -42.46
C LEU A 567 -30.49 -7.87 -42.17
N TYR A 568 -29.96 -6.77 -42.65
CA TYR A 568 -30.48 -5.42 -42.45
C TYR A 568 -30.73 -4.73 -43.79
N ASP A 569 -31.75 -3.86 -43.83
CA ASP A 569 -31.99 -2.94 -44.94
C ASP A 569 -31.05 -1.70 -44.85
N THR A 570 -31.25 -0.77 -45.77
CA THR A 570 -30.52 0.48 -46.02
C THR A 570 -30.35 1.35 -44.78
N ASP A 571 -31.29 1.29 -43.83
CA ASP A 571 -31.21 2.04 -42.57
C ASP A 571 -30.21 1.45 -41.55
N GLY A 572 -29.70 0.23 -41.80
CA GLY A 572 -28.77 -0.49 -40.94
C GLY A 572 -29.33 -0.96 -39.59
N THR A 573 -30.65 -0.83 -39.37
CA THR A 573 -31.34 -1.13 -38.10
C THR A 573 -32.56 -2.05 -38.25
N THR A 574 -33.28 -1.97 -39.37
CA THR A 574 -34.41 -2.84 -39.67
C THR A 574 -33.91 -4.23 -40.02
N VAL A 575 -34.20 -5.21 -39.15
CA VAL A 575 -33.82 -6.62 -39.36
C VAL A 575 -34.82 -7.27 -40.32
N LEU A 576 -34.33 -7.68 -41.49
CA LEU A 576 -35.10 -8.35 -42.54
C LEU A 576 -35.21 -9.87 -42.33
N GLY A 577 -34.33 -10.42 -41.50
CA GLY A 577 -34.34 -11.85 -41.15
C GLY A 577 -33.08 -12.24 -40.40
N THR A 578 -33.14 -13.39 -39.72
CA THR A 578 -32.03 -13.92 -38.93
C THR A 578 -31.90 -15.42 -39.14
N THR A 579 -30.67 -15.93 -39.21
CA THR A 579 -30.37 -17.37 -39.29
C THR A 579 -29.08 -17.69 -38.55
N THR A 580 -28.67 -18.96 -38.52
CA THR A 580 -27.35 -19.37 -38.02
C THR A 580 -26.47 -19.78 -39.19
N ALA A 581 -25.20 -19.36 -39.20
CA ALA A 581 -24.23 -19.73 -40.23
C ALA A 581 -23.78 -21.20 -40.07
N ALA A 582 -24.57 -22.14 -40.58
CA ALA A 582 -24.31 -23.57 -40.49
C ALA A 582 -23.12 -23.96 -41.38
N GLY A 583 -22.00 -24.37 -40.77
CA GLY A 583 -20.77 -24.69 -41.52
C GLY A 583 -20.11 -23.47 -42.18
N GLY A 584 -20.45 -22.25 -41.74
CA GLY A 584 -19.88 -20.99 -42.23
C GLY A 584 -20.65 -20.33 -43.37
N THR A 585 -21.72 -20.94 -43.86
CA THR A 585 -22.63 -20.34 -44.86
C THR A 585 -23.98 -20.02 -44.23
N TRP A 586 -24.65 -19.00 -44.76
CA TRP A 586 -25.99 -18.61 -44.32
C TRP A 586 -26.90 -18.30 -45.51
N SER A 587 -28.21 -18.48 -45.31
CA SER A 587 -29.26 -18.14 -46.27
C SER A 587 -30.46 -17.58 -45.53
N ILE A 588 -30.94 -16.41 -45.96
CA ILE A 588 -32.07 -15.70 -45.36
C ILE A 588 -33.04 -15.32 -46.48
N THR A 589 -34.28 -15.80 -46.42
CA THR A 589 -35.39 -15.21 -47.17
C THR A 589 -35.84 -13.97 -46.40
N SER A 590 -35.68 -12.80 -47.02
CA SER A 590 -35.98 -11.52 -46.38
C SER A 590 -37.49 -11.34 -46.13
N SER A 591 -37.85 -10.53 -45.13
CA SER A 591 -39.17 -9.93 -45.03
C SER A 591 -39.45 -9.02 -46.24
N THR A 592 -40.71 -8.69 -46.49
CA THR A 592 -41.13 -7.92 -47.67
C THR A 592 -40.40 -6.58 -47.78
N LEU A 593 -39.69 -6.39 -48.90
CA LEU A 593 -39.07 -5.15 -49.32
C LEU A 593 -40.04 -4.36 -50.20
N SER A 594 -40.03 -3.03 -50.05
CA SER A 594 -40.79 -2.12 -50.92
C SER A 594 -40.17 -2.03 -52.31
N ALA A 595 -40.91 -1.50 -53.29
CA ALA A 595 -40.30 -1.14 -54.56
C ALA A 595 -39.29 0.01 -54.39
N GLY A 596 -38.15 -0.06 -55.08
CA GLY A 596 -37.06 0.90 -55.01
C GLY A 596 -35.69 0.27 -54.78
N SER A 597 -34.68 1.12 -54.57
CA SER A 597 -33.31 0.67 -54.30
C SER A 597 -33.12 0.36 -52.82
N HIS A 598 -32.46 -0.76 -52.53
CA HIS A 598 -32.11 -1.21 -51.19
C HIS A 598 -30.61 -1.51 -51.11
N THR A 599 -29.98 -1.17 -50.00
CA THR A 599 -28.59 -1.56 -49.70
C THR A 599 -28.60 -2.51 -48.50
N LEU A 600 -28.47 -3.81 -48.78
CA LEU A 600 -28.58 -4.86 -47.77
C LEU A 600 -27.22 -5.15 -47.14
N THR A 601 -27.17 -5.20 -45.81
CA THR A 601 -25.96 -5.54 -45.05
C THR A 601 -26.23 -6.66 -44.06
N ALA A 602 -25.20 -7.39 -43.64
CA ALA A 602 -25.31 -8.46 -42.65
C ALA A 602 -24.38 -8.21 -41.46
N LYS A 603 -24.83 -8.59 -40.26
CA LYS A 603 -23.99 -8.65 -39.05
C LYS A 603 -24.05 -10.05 -38.47
N ALA A 604 -22.92 -10.56 -37.99
CA ALA A 604 -22.84 -11.79 -37.22
C ALA A 604 -22.85 -11.48 -35.72
N THR A 605 -23.42 -12.38 -34.94
CA THR A 605 -23.40 -12.37 -33.48
C THR A 605 -22.91 -13.72 -32.99
N ASP A 606 -21.83 -13.73 -32.21
CA ASP A 606 -21.28 -14.97 -31.67
C ASP A 606 -22.11 -15.51 -30.50
N THR A 607 -21.62 -16.59 -29.86
CA THR A 607 -22.30 -17.19 -28.71
C THR A 607 -22.24 -16.38 -27.42
N ALA A 608 -21.27 -15.47 -27.29
CA ALA A 608 -21.16 -14.55 -26.16
C ALA A 608 -22.06 -13.32 -26.34
N GLY A 609 -22.54 -13.07 -27.55
CA GLY A 609 -23.39 -11.95 -27.92
C GLY A 609 -22.61 -10.75 -28.48
N ASN A 610 -21.32 -10.89 -28.81
CA ASN A 610 -20.59 -9.83 -29.52
C ASN A 610 -21.10 -9.73 -30.95
N VAL A 611 -21.28 -8.51 -31.44
CA VAL A 611 -21.81 -8.23 -32.77
C VAL A 611 -20.68 -7.73 -33.66
N SER A 612 -20.50 -8.34 -34.84
CA SER A 612 -19.53 -7.91 -35.84
C SER A 612 -19.84 -6.49 -36.35
N ALA A 613 -18.87 -5.90 -37.05
CA ALA A 613 -19.19 -4.81 -37.97
C ALA A 613 -20.21 -5.26 -39.03
N ALA A 614 -20.93 -4.31 -39.63
CA ALA A 614 -21.73 -4.61 -40.81
C ALA A 614 -20.82 -5.03 -41.97
N SER A 615 -21.26 -6.01 -42.76
CA SER A 615 -20.65 -6.31 -44.05
C SER A 615 -20.81 -5.15 -45.03
N ASN A 616 -20.09 -5.20 -46.15
CA ASN A 616 -20.34 -4.28 -47.25
C ASN A 616 -21.79 -4.45 -47.75
N GLY A 617 -22.37 -3.36 -48.25
CA GLY A 617 -23.72 -3.35 -48.78
C GLY A 617 -23.84 -4.05 -50.12
N LEU A 618 -24.86 -4.90 -50.27
CA LEU A 618 -25.36 -5.35 -51.57
C LEU A 618 -26.44 -4.36 -52.02
N ALA A 619 -26.17 -3.63 -53.09
CA ALA A 619 -27.19 -2.82 -53.76
C ALA A 619 -28.09 -3.74 -54.58
N ILE A 620 -29.38 -3.74 -54.28
CA ILE A 620 -30.41 -4.38 -55.09
C ILE A 620 -31.47 -3.34 -55.46
N THR A 621 -32.19 -3.58 -56.55
CA THR A 621 -33.39 -2.81 -56.91
C THR A 621 -34.57 -3.76 -56.94
N VAL A 622 -35.57 -3.49 -56.09
CA VAL A 622 -36.85 -4.20 -56.15
C VAL A 622 -37.76 -3.42 -57.06
N ASP A 623 -38.05 -3.96 -58.24
CA ASP A 623 -38.96 -3.35 -59.20
C ASP A 623 -40.14 -4.27 -59.47
N THR A 624 -41.34 -3.77 -59.18
CA THR A 624 -42.60 -4.52 -59.33
C THR A 624 -43.51 -3.90 -60.39
N ALA A 625 -43.07 -2.81 -61.03
CA ALA A 625 -43.82 -2.16 -62.08
C ALA A 625 -43.49 -2.80 -63.43
N ALA A 626 -44.48 -2.98 -64.30
CA ALA A 626 -44.22 -3.39 -65.68
C ALA A 626 -43.98 -2.16 -66.57
N PRO A 627 -43.19 -2.27 -67.65
CA PRO A 627 -42.93 -1.17 -68.58
C PRO A 627 -44.22 -0.52 -69.08
N THR A 628 -44.27 0.81 -69.12
CA THR A 628 -45.45 1.56 -69.58
C THR A 628 -45.25 2.14 -70.98
N GLY A 629 -46.32 2.52 -71.66
CA GLY A 629 -46.21 3.20 -72.95
C GLY A 629 -45.63 2.36 -74.10
N LEU A 630 -45.74 1.02 -74.03
CA LEU A 630 -45.39 0.15 -75.17
C LEU A 630 -46.09 0.67 -76.43
N GLY A 631 -45.34 0.88 -77.51
CA GLY A 631 -45.84 1.47 -78.75
C GLY A 631 -44.89 1.31 -79.93
N LEU A 632 -45.38 1.72 -81.10
CA LEU A 632 -44.62 1.78 -82.36
C LEU A 632 -44.47 3.24 -82.79
N SER A 633 -43.28 3.63 -83.23
CA SER A 633 -43.07 4.97 -83.81
C SER A 633 -43.77 5.19 -85.15
N ALA A 634 -44.14 4.10 -85.83
CA ALA A 634 -44.90 4.16 -87.07
C ALA A 634 -45.91 3.01 -87.15
N THR A 635 -47.16 3.36 -87.45
CA THR A 635 -48.24 2.41 -87.74
C THR A 635 -48.53 2.28 -89.23
N SER A 636 -47.80 3.03 -90.07
CA SER A 636 -47.89 2.99 -91.53
C SER A 636 -46.52 3.14 -92.19
N ILE A 637 -46.17 2.26 -93.13
CA ILE A 637 -44.85 2.22 -93.80
C ILE A 637 -45.01 2.06 -95.31
N SER A 638 -44.08 2.59 -96.11
CA SER A 638 -44.15 2.42 -97.55
C SER A 638 -43.70 1.02 -98.02
N THR A 639 -44.21 0.54 -99.15
CA THR A 639 -43.77 -0.71 -99.80
C THR A 639 -42.28 -0.68 -100.18
N SER A 640 -41.72 0.51 -100.47
CA SER A 640 -40.29 0.69 -100.72
C SER A 640 -39.44 0.56 -99.46
N ALA A 641 -39.98 0.93 -98.29
CA ALA A 641 -39.31 0.80 -97.01
C ALA A 641 -39.44 -0.62 -96.42
N ALA A 642 -40.47 -1.39 -96.77
CA ALA A 642 -40.76 -2.71 -96.19
C ALA A 642 -40.02 -3.90 -96.85
N THR A 643 -38.71 -3.78 -97.07
CA THR A 643 -37.86 -4.85 -97.64
C THR A 643 -37.40 -5.87 -96.58
N ALA A 644 -36.99 -7.08 -96.97
CA ALA A 644 -36.59 -8.12 -96.02
C ALA A 644 -35.46 -7.64 -95.09
N GLY A 645 -35.67 -7.73 -93.76
CA GLY A 645 -34.73 -7.21 -92.77
C GLY A 645 -34.65 -5.68 -92.64
N SER A 646 -35.46 -4.91 -93.35
CA SER A 646 -35.57 -3.46 -93.08
C SER A 646 -36.17 -3.21 -91.70
N THR A 647 -35.76 -2.12 -91.06
CA THR A 647 -36.45 -1.60 -89.86
C THR A 647 -37.73 -0.91 -90.31
N LEU A 648 -38.86 -1.38 -89.80
CA LEU A 648 -40.19 -0.88 -90.14
C LEU A 648 -40.64 0.18 -89.16
N ALA A 649 -40.39 -0.04 -87.87
CA ALA A 649 -40.69 0.91 -86.82
C ALA A 649 -39.72 0.69 -85.67
N THR A 650 -39.55 1.72 -84.86
CA THR A 650 -38.92 1.58 -83.55
C THR A 650 -40.00 1.30 -82.50
N LEU A 651 -39.63 0.45 -81.55
CA LEU A 651 -40.41 0.07 -80.39
C LEU A 651 -39.98 0.97 -79.23
N SER A 652 -40.95 1.52 -78.53
CA SER A 652 -40.70 2.26 -77.30
C SER A 652 -41.58 1.73 -76.19
N ALA A 653 -41.03 1.73 -74.99
CA ALA A 653 -41.70 1.57 -73.72
C ALA A 653 -40.82 2.27 -72.67
N THR A 654 -41.44 2.85 -71.66
CA THR A 654 -40.77 3.57 -70.60
C THR A 654 -40.82 2.74 -69.33
N ASP A 655 -39.63 2.48 -68.80
CA ASP A 655 -39.43 1.84 -67.52
C ASP A 655 -38.22 2.48 -66.81
N ALA A 656 -38.12 2.32 -65.50
CA ALA A 656 -36.96 2.80 -64.75
C ALA A 656 -35.69 1.97 -65.05
N SER A 657 -35.87 0.73 -65.50
CA SER A 657 -34.82 -0.19 -65.88
C SER A 657 -34.79 -0.44 -67.39
N SER A 658 -33.78 -1.18 -67.88
CA SER A 658 -33.66 -1.45 -69.31
C SER A 658 -34.81 -2.33 -69.82
N VAL A 659 -35.43 -1.93 -70.92
CA VAL A 659 -36.54 -2.69 -71.54
C VAL A 659 -36.04 -3.51 -72.72
N THR A 660 -36.44 -4.77 -72.76
CA THR A 660 -36.26 -5.67 -73.90
C THR A 660 -37.59 -5.94 -74.59
N TYR A 661 -37.58 -6.09 -75.91
CA TYR A 661 -38.78 -6.29 -76.70
C TYR A 661 -38.80 -7.67 -77.33
N SER A 662 -39.97 -8.28 -77.39
CA SER A 662 -40.18 -9.57 -78.05
C SER A 662 -41.55 -9.65 -78.72
N LEU A 663 -41.66 -10.56 -79.70
CA LEU A 663 -42.94 -10.95 -80.26
C LEU A 663 -43.57 -11.95 -79.30
N ALA A 664 -44.74 -11.60 -78.77
CA ALA A 664 -45.46 -12.44 -77.84
C ALA A 664 -46.52 -13.27 -78.56
N THR A 665 -46.79 -14.47 -78.09
CA THR A 665 -47.95 -15.24 -78.53
C THR A 665 -49.21 -14.68 -77.87
N GLY A 666 -50.16 -14.20 -78.67
CA GLY A 666 -51.39 -13.59 -78.20
C GLY A 666 -52.49 -14.62 -77.84
N ASN A 667 -53.74 -14.17 -77.85
CA ASN A 667 -54.95 -15.00 -77.63
C ASN A 667 -55.39 -15.81 -78.87
N GLY A 668 -54.50 -16.02 -79.85
CA GLY A 668 -54.70 -16.86 -81.04
C GLY A 668 -55.43 -16.23 -82.24
N SER A 669 -55.83 -14.94 -82.21
CA SER A 669 -56.42 -14.26 -83.38
C SER A 669 -55.55 -13.15 -83.99
N ASN A 670 -54.54 -12.65 -83.25
CA ASN A 670 -53.76 -11.45 -83.62
C ASN A 670 -52.27 -11.72 -83.87
N ASP A 671 -51.81 -12.98 -83.79
CA ASP A 671 -50.42 -13.41 -83.90
C ASP A 671 -50.09 -14.15 -85.21
N ALA A 672 -51.09 -14.33 -86.09
CA ALA A 672 -50.93 -15.01 -87.37
C ALA A 672 -49.83 -14.38 -88.24
N ASP A 673 -49.61 -13.06 -88.10
CA ASP A 673 -48.59 -12.34 -88.85
C ASP A 673 -47.24 -12.22 -88.11
N ASN A 674 -47.12 -12.64 -86.83
CA ASN A 674 -45.88 -12.48 -86.06
C ASN A 674 -44.67 -13.13 -86.76
N GLY A 675 -44.88 -14.23 -87.49
CA GLY A 675 -43.82 -14.88 -88.28
C GLY A 675 -43.30 -14.06 -89.47
N SER A 676 -44.00 -12.99 -89.85
CA SER A 676 -43.58 -12.03 -90.87
C SER A 676 -42.67 -10.93 -90.32
N PHE A 677 -42.43 -10.89 -89.00
CA PHE A 677 -41.64 -9.87 -88.33
C PHE A 677 -40.48 -10.49 -87.55
N SER A 678 -39.47 -9.67 -87.28
CA SER A 678 -38.42 -9.99 -86.30
C SER A 678 -38.16 -8.76 -85.45
N ILE A 679 -37.69 -8.96 -84.22
CA ILE A 679 -37.25 -7.87 -83.36
C ILE A 679 -35.74 -7.99 -83.17
N SER A 680 -35.05 -6.86 -83.30
CA SER A 680 -33.62 -6.74 -83.01
C SER A 680 -33.39 -5.44 -82.26
N GLY A 681 -32.99 -5.53 -80.98
CA GLY A 681 -33.00 -4.38 -80.08
C GLY A 681 -34.40 -3.75 -79.98
N ALA A 682 -34.47 -2.43 -80.11
CA ALA A 682 -35.72 -1.67 -80.14
C ALA A 682 -36.31 -1.52 -81.56
N SER A 683 -35.88 -2.32 -82.54
CA SER A 683 -36.37 -2.23 -83.92
C SER A 683 -37.31 -3.39 -84.25
N LEU A 684 -38.53 -3.06 -84.66
CA LEU A 684 -39.41 -3.99 -85.37
C LEU A 684 -38.98 -4.04 -86.83
N ARG A 685 -38.65 -5.22 -87.33
CA ARG A 685 -38.11 -5.43 -88.66
C ARG A 685 -39.01 -6.36 -89.47
N ALA A 686 -39.02 -6.17 -90.79
CA ALA A 686 -39.58 -7.17 -91.69
C ALA A 686 -38.78 -8.47 -91.55
N GLY A 687 -39.46 -9.61 -91.54
CA GLY A 687 -38.86 -10.94 -91.42
C GLY A 687 -38.07 -11.36 -92.68
N GLY A 688 -37.94 -12.66 -92.89
CA GLY A 688 -37.12 -13.24 -93.98
C GLY A 688 -37.56 -12.89 -95.42
N ALA A 689 -38.64 -12.13 -95.62
CA ALA A 689 -39.13 -11.67 -96.92
C ALA A 689 -39.68 -10.22 -96.81
N ALA A 690 -39.75 -9.51 -97.94
CA ALA A 690 -40.36 -8.18 -98.02
C ALA A 690 -41.88 -8.26 -97.75
N LEU A 691 -42.45 -7.24 -97.12
CA LEU A 691 -43.88 -7.19 -96.83
C LEU A 691 -44.66 -6.59 -98.01
N SER A 692 -45.77 -7.23 -98.35
CA SER A 692 -46.71 -6.74 -99.35
C SER A 692 -47.63 -5.65 -98.78
N ALA A 693 -48.24 -4.84 -99.64
CA ALA A 693 -49.25 -3.87 -99.19
C ALA A 693 -50.40 -4.57 -98.44
N GLY A 694 -50.75 -4.06 -97.27
CA GLY A 694 -51.74 -4.68 -96.38
C GLY A 694 -51.60 -4.23 -94.93
N THR A 695 -52.57 -4.61 -94.09
CA THR A 695 -52.53 -4.38 -92.64
C THR A 695 -52.15 -5.68 -91.94
N TYR A 696 -51.09 -5.65 -91.16
CA TYR A 696 -50.59 -6.78 -90.38
C TYR A 696 -50.87 -6.56 -88.89
N HIS A 697 -51.22 -7.63 -88.17
CA HIS A 697 -51.47 -7.60 -86.73
C HIS A 697 -50.29 -8.21 -85.99
N ILE A 698 -49.78 -7.49 -84.99
CA ILE A 698 -48.65 -7.95 -84.19
C ILE A 698 -48.97 -7.85 -82.72
N TYR A 699 -48.43 -8.80 -81.95
CA TYR A 699 -48.54 -8.80 -80.50
C TYR A 699 -47.14 -8.66 -79.89
N LEU A 700 -46.94 -7.54 -79.21
CA LEU A 700 -45.66 -7.11 -78.68
C LEU A 700 -45.63 -7.35 -77.17
N ALA A 701 -44.47 -7.74 -76.66
CA ALA A 701 -44.15 -7.69 -75.24
C ALA A 701 -42.94 -6.80 -75.01
N ALA A 702 -43.02 -5.99 -73.96
CA ALA A 702 -41.91 -5.30 -73.36
C ALA A 702 -41.67 -5.89 -71.98
N THR A 703 -40.44 -6.34 -71.74
CA THR A 703 -40.00 -6.90 -70.46
C THR A 703 -38.91 -6.01 -69.89
N ASP A 704 -39.08 -5.53 -68.67
CA ASP A 704 -38.05 -4.76 -67.96
C ASP A 704 -36.89 -5.65 -67.48
N ALA A 705 -35.89 -5.06 -66.81
CA ALA A 705 -34.74 -5.82 -66.30
C ALA A 705 -35.15 -6.78 -65.16
N ALA A 706 -36.14 -6.41 -64.34
CA ALA A 706 -36.66 -7.21 -63.23
C ALA A 706 -37.52 -8.41 -63.68
N GLY A 707 -37.90 -8.48 -64.95
CA GLY A 707 -38.77 -9.51 -65.52
C GLY A 707 -40.27 -9.22 -65.49
N ASN A 708 -40.70 -8.00 -65.16
CA ASN A 708 -42.09 -7.57 -65.32
C ASN A 708 -42.40 -7.34 -66.81
N VAL A 709 -43.57 -7.81 -67.26
CA VAL A 709 -43.92 -7.82 -68.68
C VAL A 709 -45.19 -7.04 -68.95
N SER A 710 -45.12 -6.14 -69.93
CA SER A 710 -46.27 -5.46 -70.53
C SER A 710 -46.54 -5.99 -71.93
N TYR A 711 -47.81 -6.18 -72.27
CA TYR A 711 -48.23 -6.68 -73.57
C TYR A 711 -49.08 -5.65 -74.31
N GLN A 712 -48.90 -5.55 -75.64
CA GLN A 712 -49.72 -4.69 -76.48
C GLN A 712 -50.03 -5.34 -77.83
N ALA A 713 -51.30 -5.26 -78.25
CA ALA A 713 -51.69 -5.54 -79.62
C ALA A 713 -51.58 -4.26 -80.47
N SER A 714 -50.89 -4.38 -81.60
CA SER A 714 -50.64 -3.27 -82.52
C SER A 714 -50.85 -3.70 -83.98
N THR A 715 -50.98 -2.73 -84.87
CA THR A 715 -51.15 -2.97 -86.30
C THR A 715 -50.20 -2.09 -87.11
N ILE A 716 -49.58 -2.64 -88.16
CA ILE A 716 -48.77 -1.88 -89.12
C ILE A 716 -49.38 -2.00 -90.52
N THR A 717 -49.57 -0.87 -91.20
CA THR A 717 -50.15 -0.82 -92.55
C THR A 717 -49.07 -0.48 -93.57
N VAL A 718 -48.84 -1.37 -94.53
CA VAL A 718 -47.89 -1.13 -95.63
C VAL A 718 -48.63 -0.51 -96.82
N ALA A 719 -48.27 0.72 -97.21
CA ALA A 719 -48.90 1.54 -98.26
C ALA A 719 -47.88 2.05 -99.29
N ASN A 720 -48.26 2.81 -100.32
CA ASN A 720 -47.31 3.45 -101.25
C ASN A 720 -47.04 4.92 -100.81
N ALA A 721 -45.80 5.43 -100.88
CA ALA A 721 -45.39 6.73 -100.30
C ALA A 721 -45.90 7.99 -101.06
N PRO A 722 -46.17 9.12 -100.38
CA PRO A 722 -46.43 10.44 -101.00
C PRO A 722 -45.20 11.37 -100.97
N VAL A 723 -45.03 12.20 -102.01
CA VAL A 723 -44.00 13.25 -102.20
C VAL A 723 -44.70 14.61 -102.30
N VAL A 724 -44.19 15.67 -101.65
CA VAL A 724 -44.67 17.05 -101.85
C VAL A 724 -43.58 17.87 -102.54
N THR A 725 -43.78 18.14 -103.83
CA THR A 725 -43.06 19.15 -104.63
C THR A 725 -44.01 20.33 -104.83
N VAL A 726 -43.59 21.55 -104.51
CA VAL A 726 -44.38 22.75 -104.82
C VAL A 726 -43.93 23.26 -106.20
N ASP A 727 -44.76 23.04 -107.22
CA ASP A 727 -44.65 23.69 -108.53
C ASP A 727 -45.55 24.94 -108.49
N ASP A 728 -44.93 26.12 -108.65
CA ASP A 728 -45.46 27.49 -108.90
C ASP A 728 -46.80 27.89 -108.25
N PRO A 729 -46.81 28.78 -107.21
CA PRO A 729 -47.34 30.15 -107.40
C PRO A 729 -46.73 31.22 -106.42
N PRO A 730 -47.37 32.41 -106.27
CA PRO A 730 -46.90 33.79 -106.56
C PRO A 730 -45.82 34.35 -105.59
N PRO A 731 -45.30 35.60 -105.71
CA PRO A 731 -44.12 36.02 -104.95
C PRO A 731 -44.46 36.06 -103.46
N SER A 732 -43.60 35.44 -102.64
CA SER A 732 -43.75 35.18 -101.20
C SER A 732 -44.58 33.93 -100.86
N VAL A 733 -43.94 32.75 -100.96
CA VAL A 733 -44.43 31.50 -100.37
C VAL A 733 -44.03 31.46 -98.89
N VAL A 734 -45.01 31.22 -98.01
CA VAL A 734 -44.76 30.88 -96.60
C VAL A 734 -44.81 29.36 -96.47
N ILE A 735 -43.66 28.72 -96.20
CA ILE A 735 -43.58 27.29 -95.93
C ILE A 735 -43.52 27.10 -94.42
N THR A 736 -44.58 26.55 -93.82
CA THR A 736 -44.60 26.12 -92.41
C THR A 736 -44.53 24.59 -92.34
N THR A 737 -43.48 24.05 -91.74
CA THR A 737 -43.38 22.60 -91.44
C THR A 737 -43.95 22.30 -90.05
N VAL A 738 -44.14 21.01 -89.72
CA VAL A 738 -44.62 20.53 -88.41
C VAL A 738 -43.63 19.51 -87.86
N ASP A 739 -43.41 19.52 -86.54
CA ASP A 739 -42.46 18.70 -85.76
C ASP A 739 -42.05 17.38 -86.43
N GLY A 740 -40.76 17.31 -86.81
CA GLY A 740 -40.11 16.15 -87.42
C GLY A 740 -39.19 16.58 -88.56
N GLY A 741 -37.90 16.22 -88.48
CA GLY A 741 -36.87 16.65 -89.44
C GLY A 741 -37.32 16.55 -90.90
N THR A 742 -37.40 17.71 -91.54
CA THR A 742 -38.00 17.95 -92.85
C THR A 742 -36.92 18.44 -93.82
N ILE A 743 -37.02 18.01 -95.08
CA ILE A 743 -36.20 18.52 -96.17
C ILE A 743 -37.03 19.52 -96.96
N VAL A 744 -36.63 20.79 -96.96
CA VAL A 744 -37.28 21.88 -97.69
C VAL A 744 -36.33 22.39 -98.78
N THR A 745 -36.86 22.55 -100.01
CA THR A 745 -36.14 23.19 -101.11
C THR A 745 -37.03 24.28 -101.69
N GLY A 746 -36.57 25.53 -101.62
CA GLY A 746 -37.21 26.69 -102.20
C GLY A 746 -36.90 26.85 -103.69
N ASN A 747 -37.31 27.98 -104.26
CA ASN A 747 -37.25 28.26 -105.69
C ASN A 747 -36.27 29.40 -106.00
N ALA A 748 -36.48 30.18 -107.07
CA ALA A 748 -35.61 31.31 -107.43
C ALA A 748 -36.20 32.69 -107.08
N ASP A 749 -37.27 32.71 -106.27
CA ASP A 749 -37.95 33.91 -105.79
C ASP A 749 -37.77 34.07 -104.27
N ASN A 750 -37.99 35.26 -103.75
CA ASN A 750 -37.97 35.54 -102.31
C ASN A 750 -38.95 34.65 -101.51
N ASN A 751 -38.42 33.76 -100.69
CA ASN A 751 -39.12 32.74 -99.91
C ASN A 751 -39.15 33.11 -98.41
N LEU A 752 -40.25 32.78 -97.72
CA LEU A 752 -40.31 32.78 -96.25
C LEU A 752 -40.48 31.34 -95.76
N ILE A 753 -39.43 30.79 -95.14
CA ILE A 753 -39.38 29.41 -94.68
C ILE A 753 -39.35 29.41 -93.15
N LEU A 754 -40.33 28.74 -92.54
CA LEU A 754 -40.47 28.59 -91.09
C LEU A 754 -40.43 27.10 -90.76
N ALA A 755 -39.23 26.62 -90.43
CA ALA A 755 -39.01 25.32 -89.86
C ALA A 755 -39.37 25.33 -88.36
N SER A 756 -39.73 24.16 -87.82
CA SER A 756 -40.32 24.03 -86.47
C SER A 756 -39.43 23.16 -85.59
N GLY A 757 -39.94 22.15 -84.89
CA GLY A 757 -39.08 21.28 -84.09
C GLY A 757 -38.46 20.13 -84.88
N GLY A 758 -37.19 19.83 -84.59
CA GLY A 758 -36.43 18.71 -85.11
C GLY A 758 -35.37 19.15 -86.11
N SER A 759 -34.34 18.32 -86.35
CA SER A 759 -33.25 18.67 -87.27
C SER A 759 -33.73 18.78 -88.72
N ASP A 760 -33.88 20.00 -89.19
CA ASP A 760 -34.38 20.35 -90.51
C ASP A 760 -33.22 20.59 -91.50
N THR A 761 -33.47 20.34 -92.80
CA THR A 761 -32.54 20.68 -93.88
C THR A 761 -33.24 21.58 -94.87
N VAL A 762 -32.82 22.84 -94.94
CA VAL A 762 -33.41 23.87 -95.79
C VAL A 762 -32.41 24.35 -96.83
N SER A 763 -32.85 24.42 -98.08
CA SER A 763 -32.19 25.16 -99.15
C SER A 763 -33.19 26.18 -99.68
N ALA A 764 -32.92 27.47 -99.49
CA ALA A 764 -33.84 28.56 -99.83
C ALA A 764 -33.91 28.83 -101.34
N GLY A 765 -32.75 28.79 -102.01
CA GLY A 765 -32.65 28.78 -103.46
C GLY A 765 -32.17 30.13 -103.99
N GLY A 766 -32.72 30.62 -105.09
CA GLY A 766 -32.43 31.97 -105.54
C GLY A 766 -33.43 32.96 -104.93
N GLY A 767 -33.06 34.21 -104.69
CA GLY A 767 -33.96 35.22 -104.18
C GLY A 767 -33.36 36.01 -103.03
N ALA A 768 -34.15 36.90 -102.42
CA ALA A 768 -33.84 37.44 -101.10
C ALA A 768 -34.76 36.74 -100.10
N ASP A 769 -34.24 35.70 -99.46
CA ASP A 769 -35.02 34.74 -98.69
C ASP A 769 -34.99 35.05 -97.19
N THR A 770 -35.95 34.50 -96.46
CA THR A 770 -35.99 34.55 -94.99
C THR A 770 -36.26 33.14 -94.46
N VAL A 771 -35.31 32.58 -93.73
CA VAL A 771 -35.38 31.21 -93.18
C VAL A 771 -35.25 31.25 -91.67
N MET A 772 -36.15 30.53 -90.97
CA MET A 772 -36.03 30.23 -89.55
C MET A 772 -35.93 28.70 -89.35
N GLY A 773 -34.84 28.21 -88.75
CA GLY A 773 -34.58 26.78 -88.50
C GLY A 773 -35.43 26.19 -87.38
N GLY A 774 -35.46 26.85 -86.23
CA GLY A 774 -36.32 26.47 -85.12
C GLY A 774 -35.54 25.91 -83.94
N VAL A 775 -35.78 24.65 -83.57
CA VAL A 775 -35.10 23.99 -82.44
C VAL A 775 -34.50 22.65 -82.87
N HIS A 776 -33.35 22.29 -82.27
CA HIS A 776 -32.39 21.23 -82.62
C HIS A 776 -31.39 21.67 -83.71
N GLY A 777 -30.35 20.86 -83.96
CA GLY A 777 -29.33 21.18 -84.95
C GLY A 777 -29.88 21.12 -86.37
N ASP A 778 -29.85 22.25 -87.06
CA ASP A 778 -30.41 22.49 -88.39
C ASP A 778 -29.31 22.73 -89.44
N LEU A 779 -29.63 22.42 -90.71
CA LEU A 779 -28.78 22.70 -91.86
C LEU A 779 -29.48 23.67 -92.81
N LEU A 780 -29.02 24.92 -92.84
CA LEU A 780 -29.61 26.00 -93.64
C LEU A 780 -28.67 26.46 -94.75
N HIS A 781 -29.19 26.61 -95.97
CA HIS A 781 -28.48 27.22 -97.10
C HIS A 781 -29.34 28.33 -97.73
N GLY A 782 -28.87 29.57 -97.75
CA GLY A 782 -29.48 30.69 -98.48
C GLY A 782 -29.39 30.46 -99.99
N ASN A 783 -28.17 30.21 -100.47
CA ASN A 783 -27.79 29.98 -101.86
C ASN A 783 -27.55 31.27 -102.66
N ALA A 784 -28.50 31.84 -103.39
CA ALA A 784 -28.19 32.97 -104.29
C ALA A 784 -29.14 34.16 -104.15
N GLY A 785 -28.61 35.28 -103.68
CA GLY A 785 -29.23 36.57 -103.44
C GLY A 785 -29.10 36.94 -101.95
N PRO A 786 -29.51 38.15 -101.54
CA PRO A 786 -29.30 38.61 -100.17
C PRO A 786 -30.33 38.00 -99.21
N ASP A 787 -29.90 37.03 -98.44
CA ASP A 787 -30.74 36.17 -97.61
C ASP A 787 -30.70 36.54 -96.12
N SER A 788 -31.75 36.19 -95.39
CA SER A 788 -31.84 36.33 -93.92
C SER A 788 -32.09 34.97 -93.29
N LEU A 789 -31.08 34.43 -92.61
CA LEU A 789 -31.06 33.09 -92.05
C LEU A 789 -30.95 33.17 -90.53
N ALA A 790 -31.93 32.62 -89.81
CA ALA A 790 -31.89 32.49 -88.35
C ALA A 790 -32.04 31.00 -87.99
N SER A 791 -30.99 30.39 -87.42
CA SER A 791 -31.00 28.94 -87.20
C SER A 791 -31.80 28.55 -85.96
N GLY A 792 -31.58 29.19 -84.81
CA GLY A 792 -32.45 29.06 -83.65
C GLY A 792 -31.75 28.36 -82.49
N ALA A 793 -32.37 27.38 -81.86
CA ALA A 793 -31.76 26.71 -80.72
C ALA A 793 -31.21 25.33 -81.06
N GLY A 794 -29.90 25.12 -80.97
CA GLY A 794 -29.22 23.88 -81.33
C GLY A 794 -27.85 24.17 -81.90
N ASP A 795 -26.99 23.16 -82.05
CA ASP A 795 -25.71 23.35 -82.76
C ASP A 795 -25.99 23.28 -84.27
N ASP A 796 -25.97 24.43 -84.94
CA ASP A 796 -26.46 24.60 -86.31
C ASP A 796 -25.34 24.76 -87.34
N LEU A 797 -25.68 24.49 -88.61
CA LEU A 797 -24.80 24.71 -89.76
C LEU A 797 -25.49 25.60 -90.80
N VAL A 798 -24.97 26.81 -91.00
CA VAL A 798 -25.60 27.86 -91.82
C VAL A 798 -24.64 28.34 -92.91
N TYR A 799 -25.12 28.33 -94.16
CA TYR A 799 -24.43 28.88 -95.33
C TYR A 799 -25.27 30.01 -95.95
N GLY A 800 -24.72 31.23 -96.04
CA GLY A 800 -25.31 32.38 -96.72
C GLY A 800 -25.37 32.14 -98.23
N GLY A 801 -24.19 32.10 -98.86
CA GLY A 801 -24.03 31.73 -100.25
C GLY A 801 -23.54 32.90 -101.10
N GLN A 802 -24.26 33.27 -102.14
CA GLN A 802 -23.93 34.41 -102.99
C GLN A 802 -24.88 35.56 -102.70
N GLY A 803 -24.45 36.63 -102.07
CA GLY A 803 -25.34 37.71 -101.68
C GLY A 803 -24.75 38.48 -100.51
N ASN A 804 -25.38 39.60 -100.17
CA ASN A 804 -25.07 40.26 -98.91
C ASN A 804 -26.09 39.74 -97.91
N ASP A 805 -25.66 38.77 -97.11
CA ASP A 805 -26.53 37.93 -96.31
C ASP A 805 -26.55 38.36 -94.83
N ILE A 806 -27.61 38.00 -94.12
CA ILE A 806 -27.76 38.22 -92.68
C ILE A 806 -27.94 36.85 -92.01
N LEU A 807 -26.95 36.43 -91.23
CA LEU A 807 -26.92 35.15 -90.53
C LEU A 807 -27.01 35.36 -89.02
N GLN A 808 -27.84 34.56 -88.33
CA GLN A 808 -28.01 34.56 -86.88
C GLN A 808 -28.05 33.12 -86.34
N GLY A 809 -27.04 32.73 -85.54
CA GLY A 809 -26.97 31.41 -84.89
C GLY A 809 -27.98 31.27 -83.75
N ASN A 810 -28.07 32.30 -82.91
CA ASN A 810 -28.91 32.37 -81.70
C ASN A 810 -28.37 31.56 -80.51
N THR A 811 -28.71 30.30 -80.31
CA THR A 811 -28.23 29.56 -79.11
C THR A 811 -27.73 28.17 -79.49
N GLY A 812 -26.45 27.90 -79.24
CA GLY A 812 -25.78 26.68 -79.66
C GLY A 812 -24.32 26.96 -79.96
N GLY A 813 -23.51 25.92 -80.16
CA GLY A 813 -22.18 26.11 -80.78
C GLY A 813 -22.32 26.01 -82.29
N ASP A 814 -22.46 27.15 -82.95
CA ASP A 814 -22.90 27.24 -84.33
C ASP A 814 -21.74 27.37 -85.32
N LEU A 815 -21.95 26.87 -86.54
CA LEU A 815 -20.99 26.98 -87.64
C LEU A 815 -21.59 27.80 -88.78
N LEU A 816 -21.16 29.07 -88.90
CA LEU A 816 -21.74 30.06 -89.80
C LEU A 816 -20.76 30.48 -90.90
N PHE A 817 -21.24 30.49 -92.15
CA PHE A 817 -20.48 30.88 -93.34
C PHE A 817 -21.25 31.94 -94.14
N GLY A 818 -20.73 33.16 -94.27
CA GLY A 818 -21.28 34.21 -95.13
C GLY A 818 -21.11 33.90 -96.62
N ASP A 819 -19.92 33.39 -96.97
CA ASP A 819 -19.49 33.00 -98.32
C ASP A 819 -19.14 34.19 -99.24
N LEU A 820 -20.00 34.62 -100.18
CA LEU A 820 -19.68 35.65 -101.18
C LEU A 820 -20.62 36.86 -101.07
N GLY A 821 -20.13 37.98 -100.57
CA GLY A 821 -20.77 39.30 -100.55
C GLY A 821 -20.43 40.02 -99.25
N ASP A 822 -20.98 41.22 -99.05
CA ASP A 822 -20.76 41.96 -97.80
C ASP A 822 -21.80 41.50 -96.77
N ASP A 823 -21.42 40.60 -95.87
CA ASP A 823 -22.32 39.86 -95.01
C ASP A 823 -22.43 40.44 -93.59
N VAL A 824 -23.54 40.13 -92.91
CA VAL A 824 -23.75 40.40 -91.49
C VAL A 824 -23.95 39.07 -90.77
N VAL A 825 -22.95 38.63 -90.00
CA VAL A 825 -22.98 37.34 -89.32
C VAL A 825 -22.93 37.52 -87.80
N VAL A 826 -23.91 36.98 -87.10
CA VAL A 826 -24.02 37.02 -85.64
C VAL A 826 -24.09 35.59 -85.10
N GLY A 827 -23.12 35.20 -84.27
CA GLY A 827 -23.07 33.89 -83.60
C GLY A 827 -24.22 33.72 -82.62
N GLY A 828 -24.15 34.40 -81.48
CA GLY A 828 -25.23 34.42 -80.51
C GLY A 828 -24.76 33.95 -79.14
N GLN A 829 -25.34 32.89 -78.59
CA GLN A 829 -24.93 32.29 -77.33
C GLN A 829 -24.34 30.90 -77.58
N GLY A 830 -23.10 30.69 -77.14
CA GLY A 830 -22.37 29.44 -77.29
C GLY A 830 -21.03 29.72 -77.94
N ASP A 831 -20.17 28.71 -78.00
CA ASP A 831 -18.84 28.86 -78.59
C ASP A 831 -18.95 28.68 -80.12
N ASP A 832 -19.03 29.79 -80.84
CA ASP A 832 -19.35 29.82 -82.27
C ASP A 832 -18.11 29.80 -83.16
N THR A 833 -18.26 29.29 -84.38
CA THR A 833 -17.23 29.40 -85.43
C THR A 833 -17.81 30.07 -86.66
N ILE A 834 -17.31 31.27 -86.97
CA ILE A 834 -17.83 32.16 -88.00
C ILE A 834 -16.78 32.42 -89.09
N GLN A 835 -17.20 32.38 -90.35
CA GLN A 835 -16.40 32.80 -91.51
C GLN A 835 -17.22 33.76 -92.37
N GLY A 836 -16.75 35.00 -92.52
CA GLY A 836 -17.35 36.02 -93.39
C GLY A 836 -17.26 35.60 -94.85
N GLY A 837 -16.05 35.58 -95.40
CA GLY A 837 -15.79 35.04 -96.74
C GLY A 837 -15.16 36.06 -97.66
N GLN A 838 -15.83 36.44 -98.74
CA GLN A 838 -15.38 37.54 -99.63
C GLN A 838 -16.37 38.69 -99.59
N GLY A 839 -15.92 39.89 -99.26
CA GLY A 839 -16.72 41.10 -99.13
C GLY A 839 -16.31 41.85 -97.89
N ASP A 840 -16.79 43.09 -97.72
CA ASP A 840 -16.55 43.85 -96.48
C ASP A 840 -17.56 43.41 -95.41
N ASP A 841 -17.18 42.46 -94.55
CA ASP A 841 -18.10 41.75 -93.66
C ASP A 841 -18.27 42.41 -92.29
N TYR A 842 -19.44 42.25 -91.67
CA TYR A 842 -19.72 42.59 -90.27
C TYR A 842 -19.97 41.31 -89.46
N ILE A 843 -19.10 41.01 -88.51
CA ILE A 843 -19.14 39.76 -87.73
C ILE A 843 -19.21 40.07 -86.24
N SER A 844 -20.08 39.36 -85.51
CA SER A 844 -20.24 39.45 -84.06
C SER A 844 -20.34 38.06 -83.45
N GLY A 845 -19.42 37.70 -82.55
CA GLY A 845 -19.47 36.44 -81.78
C GLY A 845 -20.60 36.42 -80.74
N ASP A 846 -20.72 37.52 -79.98
CA ASP A 846 -21.68 37.72 -78.89
C ASP A 846 -21.29 37.06 -77.56
N LEU A 847 -21.90 35.96 -77.13
CA LEU A 847 -21.66 35.34 -75.81
C LEU A 847 -21.05 33.95 -75.99
N GLY A 848 -19.77 33.77 -75.68
CA GLY A 848 -19.08 32.50 -75.81
C GLY A 848 -17.61 32.67 -76.14
N ASP A 849 -16.81 31.61 -76.09
CA ASP A 849 -15.42 31.66 -76.55
C ASP A 849 -15.41 31.43 -78.09
N ASP A 850 -15.47 32.51 -78.88
CA ASP A 850 -15.77 32.44 -80.31
C ASP A 850 -14.54 32.39 -81.22
N VAL A 851 -14.72 31.84 -82.42
CA VAL A 851 -13.70 31.85 -83.50
C VAL A 851 -14.27 32.52 -84.73
N ALA A 852 -13.89 33.78 -84.97
CA ALA A 852 -14.43 34.58 -86.07
C ALA A 852 -13.36 34.95 -87.11
N ARG A 853 -13.62 34.71 -88.41
CA ARG A 853 -12.72 35.10 -89.51
C ARG A 853 -13.43 36.03 -90.49
N GLY A 854 -12.84 37.19 -90.77
CA GLY A 854 -13.32 38.14 -91.76
C GLY A 854 -13.20 37.56 -93.16
N GLY A 855 -11.98 37.36 -93.64
CA GLY A 855 -11.71 36.72 -94.92
C GLY A 855 -11.07 37.68 -95.90
N GLN A 856 -11.70 37.94 -97.04
CA GLN A 856 -11.22 38.93 -98.02
C GLN A 856 -12.14 40.16 -97.98
N GLY A 857 -11.63 41.31 -97.60
CA GLY A 857 -12.44 42.52 -97.46
C GLY A 857 -11.87 43.45 -96.42
N ASN A 858 -12.56 44.56 -96.17
CA ASN A 858 -12.28 45.41 -95.02
C ASN A 858 -13.36 45.11 -93.98
N ASP A 859 -13.06 44.16 -93.11
CA ASP A 859 -14.06 43.53 -92.26
C ASP A 859 -14.14 44.24 -90.91
N ILE A 860 -15.29 44.10 -90.23
CA ILE A 860 -15.50 44.57 -88.87
C ILE A 860 -15.88 43.37 -88.00
N LEU A 861 -15.00 43.01 -87.08
CA LEU A 861 -15.17 41.86 -86.18
C LEU A 861 -15.33 42.32 -84.73
N PHE A 862 -16.34 41.77 -84.05
CA PHE A 862 -16.56 41.91 -82.61
C PHE A 862 -16.58 40.52 -81.96
N GLY A 863 -15.68 40.27 -81.00
CA GLY A 863 -15.74 39.06 -80.15
C GLY A 863 -16.90 39.17 -79.16
N ARG A 864 -16.83 40.22 -78.34
CA ARG A 864 -17.76 40.60 -77.26
C ARG A 864 -17.47 39.89 -75.94
N ASP A 865 -18.34 39.03 -75.43
CA ASP A 865 -18.17 38.45 -74.09
C ASP A 865 -17.60 37.03 -74.22
N GLY A 866 -16.32 36.82 -73.86
CA GLY A 866 -15.65 35.53 -73.98
C GLY A 866 -14.17 35.67 -74.31
N ASN A 867 -13.44 34.54 -74.38
CA ASN A 867 -12.06 34.52 -74.85
C ASN A 867 -12.03 34.23 -76.34
N ASP A 868 -12.04 35.28 -77.15
CA ASP A 868 -12.32 35.16 -78.57
C ASP A 868 -11.04 35.01 -79.40
N THR A 869 -11.15 34.36 -80.54
CA THR A 869 -10.09 34.30 -81.55
C THR A 869 -10.56 34.95 -82.84
N LEU A 870 -10.07 36.16 -83.13
CA LEU A 870 -10.50 36.97 -84.26
C LEU A 870 -9.41 37.02 -85.36
N PHE A 871 -9.79 36.72 -86.59
CA PHE A 871 -8.90 36.69 -87.76
C PHE A 871 -9.32 37.79 -88.74
N GLY A 872 -8.47 38.81 -88.95
CA GLY A 872 -8.73 39.86 -89.95
C GLY A 872 -8.53 39.35 -91.39
N ASP A 873 -7.45 38.59 -91.60
CA ASP A 873 -7.05 38.02 -92.89
C ASP A 873 -6.71 39.09 -93.96
N LEU A 874 -7.39 39.12 -95.11
CA LEU A 874 -7.00 39.93 -96.28
C LEU A 874 -7.81 41.23 -96.37
N GLY A 875 -7.24 42.32 -95.87
CA GLY A 875 -7.66 43.67 -96.23
C GLY A 875 -7.33 44.64 -95.11
N SER A 876 -8.19 45.63 -94.86
CA SER A 876 -7.98 46.61 -93.78
C SER A 876 -9.08 46.48 -92.74
N ASP A 877 -8.81 45.64 -91.75
CA ASP A 877 -9.87 45.14 -90.87
C ASP A 877 -9.96 45.93 -89.57
N THR A 878 -11.14 45.98 -88.96
CA THR A 878 -11.37 46.54 -87.64
C THR A 878 -11.83 45.46 -86.68
N LEU A 879 -11.03 45.15 -85.66
CA LEU A 879 -11.28 44.09 -84.70
C LEU A 879 -11.47 44.69 -83.30
N THR A 880 -12.44 44.15 -82.57
CA THR A 880 -12.75 44.53 -81.18
C THR A 880 -12.92 43.24 -80.40
N GLY A 881 -12.05 42.99 -79.43
CA GLY A 881 -12.07 41.75 -78.64
C GLY A 881 -13.27 41.72 -77.71
N GLY A 882 -13.44 42.77 -76.92
CA GLY A 882 -14.45 42.86 -75.89
C GLY A 882 -13.91 42.43 -74.53
N ALA A 883 -14.66 41.60 -73.81
CA ALA A 883 -14.38 41.15 -72.47
C ALA A 883 -13.87 39.71 -72.45
N GLY A 884 -12.57 39.53 -72.25
CA GLY A 884 -11.95 38.23 -72.05
C GLY A 884 -10.50 38.25 -72.52
N ALA A 885 -9.83 37.10 -72.51
CA ALA A 885 -8.45 37.01 -72.95
C ALA A 885 -8.40 36.67 -74.45
N ASP A 886 -8.39 37.71 -75.30
CA ASP A 886 -8.62 37.54 -76.73
C ASP A 886 -7.35 37.27 -77.53
N ILE A 887 -7.48 36.58 -78.66
CA ILE A 887 -6.40 36.29 -79.60
C ILE A 887 -6.74 36.93 -80.95
N PHE A 888 -5.92 37.87 -81.36
CA PHE A 888 -6.04 38.52 -82.66
C PHE A 888 -5.02 37.93 -83.64
N TYR A 889 -5.46 37.50 -84.83
CA TYR A 889 -4.65 36.87 -85.87
C TYR A 889 -4.97 37.40 -87.27
N GLY A 890 -4.23 36.92 -88.29
CA GLY A 890 -4.47 37.20 -89.70
C GLY A 890 -3.66 38.38 -90.25
N PHE A 891 -2.85 39.03 -89.42
CA PHE A 891 -2.11 40.23 -89.78
C PHE A 891 -0.79 39.86 -90.50
N GLY A 892 -0.75 40.04 -91.81
CA GLY A 892 0.44 39.72 -92.61
C GLY A 892 0.35 40.05 -94.11
N ALA A 893 -0.87 40.24 -94.62
CA ALA A 893 -1.12 40.66 -95.99
C ALA A 893 -1.12 42.20 -96.15
N ALA A 894 -1.30 42.72 -97.38
CA ALA A 894 -1.27 44.15 -97.64
C ALA A 894 -2.57 44.83 -97.16
N GLY A 895 -2.48 45.74 -96.19
CA GLY A 895 -3.63 46.41 -95.58
C GLY A 895 -3.28 47.14 -94.28
N ILE A 896 -4.25 47.82 -93.68
CA ILE A 896 -4.12 48.45 -92.35
C ILE A 896 -5.20 47.92 -91.43
N ASP A 897 -4.79 47.10 -90.46
CA ASP A 897 -5.67 46.50 -89.48
C ASP A 897 -5.71 47.35 -88.21
N LEU A 898 -6.87 47.41 -87.55
CA LEU A 898 -7.13 48.20 -86.37
C LEU A 898 -7.74 47.33 -85.28
N ILE A 899 -7.04 47.15 -84.16
CA ILE A 899 -7.63 46.61 -82.93
C ILE A 899 -8.04 47.80 -82.05
N THR A 900 -9.31 47.84 -81.63
CA THR A 900 -9.88 49.05 -81.00
C THR A 900 -9.78 49.08 -79.48
N ASP A 901 -9.59 47.94 -78.82
CA ASP A 901 -9.71 47.79 -77.36
C ASP A 901 -8.63 46.91 -76.70
N PHE A 902 -7.52 46.62 -77.41
CA PHE A 902 -6.46 45.72 -76.94
C PHE A 902 -6.00 45.97 -75.49
N SER A 903 -6.11 44.94 -74.65
CA SER A 903 -5.96 45.01 -73.20
C SER A 903 -5.14 43.84 -72.62
N LEU A 904 -3.91 44.13 -72.19
CA LEU A 904 -3.10 43.15 -71.45
C LEU A 904 -3.67 42.80 -70.07
N ALA A 905 -4.57 43.63 -69.53
CA ALA A 905 -5.19 43.37 -68.24
C ALA A 905 -6.22 42.24 -68.33
N GLU A 906 -6.91 42.13 -69.47
CA GLU A 906 -7.89 41.08 -69.75
C GLU A 906 -7.22 39.81 -70.29
N GLY A 907 -6.06 39.95 -70.94
CA GLY A 907 -5.19 38.83 -71.31
C GLY A 907 -4.87 38.73 -72.79
N ASP A 908 -5.22 39.78 -73.55
CA ASP A 908 -5.16 39.82 -75.00
C ASP A 908 -3.77 39.56 -75.55
N ARG A 909 -3.75 38.87 -76.68
CA ARG A 909 -2.53 38.54 -77.42
C ARG A 909 -2.73 38.75 -78.89
N ILE A 910 -1.67 39.23 -79.52
CA ILE A 910 -1.57 39.26 -80.98
C ILE A 910 -0.76 38.05 -81.38
N MET A 911 -1.31 37.24 -82.26
CA MET A 911 -0.61 36.11 -82.84
C MET A 911 -0.22 36.49 -84.29
N LEU A 912 1.04 36.28 -84.63
CA LEU A 912 1.58 36.53 -85.97
C LEU A 912 1.96 35.22 -86.65
N GLU A 913 1.99 35.20 -87.98
CA GLU A 913 2.49 34.04 -88.71
C GLU A 913 3.98 33.80 -88.41
N SER A 914 4.35 32.53 -88.17
CA SER A 914 5.73 32.13 -87.90
C SER A 914 6.68 32.59 -89.01
N GLY A 915 7.65 33.42 -88.64
CA GLY A 915 8.66 33.98 -89.55
C GLY A 915 8.41 35.43 -89.98
N THR A 916 7.27 36.01 -89.58
CA THR A 916 6.96 37.43 -89.78
C THR A 916 7.96 38.32 -89.05
N ARG A 917 8.59 39.25 -89.78
CA ARG A 917 9.42 40.31 -89.18
C ARG A 917 8.62 41.60 -89.12
N TYR A 918 8.62 42.25 -87.96
CA TYR A 918 7.88 43.47 -87.69
C TYR A 918 8.73 44.51 -86.96
N THR A 919 8.29 45.76 -86.99
CA THR A 919 8.79 46.86 -86.15
C THR A 919 7.64 47.50 -85.41
N VAL A 920 7.82 47.77 -84.12
CA VAL A 920 6.81 48.42 -83.29
C VAL A 920 7.20 49.87 -83.02
N SER A 921 6.27 50.81 -83.19
CA SER A 921 6.48 52.23 -82.93
C SER A 921 5.23 52.90 -82.34
N GLN A 922 5.40 53.98 -81.58
CA GLN A 922 4.28 54.79 -81.11
C GLN A 922 3.97 55.90 -82.13
N ALA A 923 2.70 56.07 -82.49
CA ALA A 923 2.23 57.19 -83.30
C ALA A 923 0.98 57.83 -82.66
N GLY A 924 1.15 59.03 -82.08
CA GLY A 924 0.07 59.66 -81.33
C GLY A 924 -0.30 58.86 -80.08
N SER A 925 -1.58 58.54 -79.90
CA SER A 925 -2.11 57.70 -78.82
C SER A 925 -2.06 56.20 -79.12
N ASP A 926 -1.59 55.80 -80.31
CA ASP A 926 -1.77 54.44 -80.81
C ASP A 926 -0.40 53.75 -81.02
N VAL A 927 -0.39 52.42 -80.90
CA VAL A 927 0.79 51.59 -81.21
C VAL A 927 0.67 51.07 -82.63
N HIS A 928 1.70 51.30 -83.45
CA HIS A 928 1.80 50.79 -84.82
C HIS A 928 2.79 49.63 -84.88
N ILE A 929 2.35 48.52 -85.46
CA ILE A 929 3.15 47.33 -85.73
C ILE A 929 3.26 47.21 -87.27
N ASP A 930 4.38 47.68 -87.80
CA ASP A 930 4.68 47.65 -89.24
C ASP A 930 5.38 46.34 -89.61
N MET A 931 4.80 45.59 -90.54
CA MET A 931 5.32 44.29 -90.97
C MET A 931 6.14 44.42 -92.25
N THR A 932 7.21 43.64 -92.35
CA THR A 932 8.10 43.67 -93.53
C THR A 932 7.44 43.21 -94.83
N GLY A 933 6.27 42.55 -94.76
CA GLY A 933 5.44 42.15 -95.90
C GLY A 933 4.55 43.25 -96.48
N GLY A 934 4.42 44.41 -95.81
CA GLY A 934 3.66 45.57 -96.29
C GLY A 934 2.37 45.89 -95.51
N GLY A 935 1.90 44.99 -94.65
CA GLY A 935 0.78 45.24 -93.74
C GLY A 935 1.17 46.05 -92.50
N ARG A 936 0.19 46.74 -91.91
CA ARG A 936 0.33 47.46 -90.63
C ARG A 936 -0.84 47.10 -89.72
N LEU A 937 -0.54 46.73 -88.49
CA LEU A 937 -1.51 46.62 -87.42
C LEU A 937 -1.43 47.85 -86.50
N ILE A 938 -2.57 48.42 -86.15
CA ILE A 938 -2.73 49.56 -85.24
C ILE A 938 -3.48 49.09 -83.99
N LEU A 939 -2.92 49.36 -82.81
CA LEU A 939 -3.61 49.20 -81.53
C LEU A 939 -4.07 50.57 -81.05
N ALA A 940 -5.37 50.82 -81.11
CA ALA A 940 -5.95 52.12 -80.80
C ALA A 940 -5.85 52.43 -79.30
N GLY A 941 -5.39 53.62 -78.93
CA GLY A 941 -5.38 54.07 -77.53
C GLY A 941 -4.39 53.32 -76.61
N VAL A 942 -3.52 52.47 -77.15
CA VAL A 942 -2.51 51.73 -76.40
C VAL A 942 -1.20 52.52 -76.30
N GLU A 943 -0.60 52.57 -75.11
CA GLU A 943 0.74 53.14 -74.91
C GLU A 943 1.81 52.06 -75.02
N LEU A 944 2.83 52.24 -75.86
CA LEU A 944 3.90 51.26 -76.10
C LEU A 944 4.63 50.85 -74.80
N GLY A 945 4.68 51.74 -73.81
CA GLY A 945 5.27 51.46 -72.49
C GLY A 945 4.44 50.54 -71.59
N SER A 946 3.12 50.42 -71.81
CA SER A 946 2.26 49.51 -71.04
C SER A 946 2.34 48.07 -71.54
N LEU A 947 2.90 47.85 -72.73
CA LEU A 947 3.04 46.54 -73.35
C LEU A 947 4.23 45.74 -72.76
N THR A 948 3.99 45.09 -71.62
CA THR A 948 5.00 44.27 -70.90
C THR A 948 4.68 42.78 -70.93
N GLY A 949 5.67 41.90 -71.16
CA GLY A 949 5.48 40.45 -71.25
C GLY A 949 5.37 39.94 -72.70
N ASP A 950 4.96 38.68 -72.88
CA ASP A 950 4.76 38.06 -74.20
C ASP A 950 3.33 38.35 -74.69
N TRP A 951 3.12 39.53 -75.27
CA TRP A 951 1.83 39.98 -75.84
C TRP A 951 1.75 39.81 -77.36
N ILE A 952 2.89 39.54 -78.01
CA ILE A 952 2.95 39.00 -79.36
C ILE A 952 3.45 37.55 -79.27
N ILE A 953 2.69 36.63 -79.84
CA ILE A 953 3.11 35.24 -80.04
C ILE A 953 3.42 35.06 -81.55
N VAL A 954 4.56 34.43 -81.86
CA VAL A 954 5.02 34.17 -83.24
C VAL A 954 5.17 32.68 -83.49
#